data_AF-A0AAU3R7P7-F1
#
_entry.id   AF-A0AAU3R7P7-F1
#
_cell.length_a   1.000
_cell.length_b   1.000
_cell.length_c   1.000
_cell.angle_alpha   90.00
_cell.angle_beta   90.00
_cell.angle_gamma   90.00
#
_symmetry.space_group_name_H-M   'P 1'
#
loop_
_entity.id
_entity.type
_entity.pdbx_description
1 polymer ?
#
loop_
_entity_poly.entity_id
_entity_poly.type
_entity_poly.pdbx_seq_one_letter_code
_entity_poly.pdbx_strand_id
1 'polypeptide(L)'
;MPELSTVLLRRLHTVYVDQAGPRPGDPSTTEGLTALEAELLDRGYALTVPLRSALAWLGPTGLATAGAQLIRDIDILLGADRTHMPLFRSFPASVPDDTHALWIDRVLTLLLQWPDQPCVLCGTVGSVHPVAPCAHLVCRTCWDGADHTGCPICHRRVDTADPFIRPSPPPGEVPSGGGPLRLLAFATDRAADSVTALGKLLARRTPLSPQDREEARVLLAHVPAGLDWLPDAVPVRETKALVLGTLLRERRTREAVRTLLPERLTTATDVLRLLAVWSGGEADLLEPPRLRSLPRPLRRDLLAVLDGLDPALLVEDVLRHADLWKRAAEILHPFEQYARHPRAALAFAVLRGTDTTGTALGAALLATAAAHPHAVRVDGSRVRAATWLGRAEEALRGGDPDRALAVLAERPGELVRRLDHLLRLYAADALPPQVAEVLARRLPKAGPGPVLSALGRLRIRHLPGTRRVFFPRGQVAHSFTVSDDRAPLTEAVTRSVCELFEGEVLRRLAAADPCDVAVLDSRLAHLHVPSAERAAAKALVTVPKGSFQALPDGEVLRMFLHWMEPARKRVDLDLSVVLFDADWNYAGLCDFTNLVYGARAVVHSGDLVSAPAPHGASEYVDIDLDALADSGVRFAMPVVFSYNNIPFELLPDAFAGFMALPTRSGRTARYDPRTVRQRYDLVGNSRIHVPLLVDLERRGFLWTDVHLPDDEGYHSVWAHQEDLARIGRDLFQYFSTGRTTLWELAAWHAAARCREVAVLRRTPRPSDPDELWTYRRGSGEDTAAFAGRVVGLRDPDDVLASTEVDALAGTAASGRSVFLALVDGEVAPAGASGSVYRLLPGPVDGCGLEQLAAGDLVAALG
;
A
#
# COMPACT_ATOMS: atom_id res chain seq x y z
N MET A 1 8.93 -13.74 10.13
CA MET A 1 8.05 -12.79 10.83
C MET A 1 8.93 -11.70 11.41
N PRO A 2 8.56 -10.43 11.29
CA PRO A 2 9.33 -9.32 11.85
C PRO A 2 9.40 -9.44 13.38
N GLU A 3 10.50 -8.99 13.95
CA GLU A 3 10.66 -8.88 15.40
C GLU A 3 9.79 -7.74 15.94
N LEU A 4 9.38 -7.85 17.21
CA LEU A 4 8.54 -6.83 17.85
C LEU A 4 9.19 -5.44 17.82
N SER A 5 10.51 -5.35 17.99
CA SER A 5 11.25 -4.09 17.94
C SER A 5 11.08 -3.38 16.61
N THR A 6 11.22 -4.09 15.48
CA THR A 6 11.04 -3.53 14.14
C THR A 6 9.60 -3.08 13.89
N VAL A 7 8.60 -3.77 14.45
CA VAL A 7 7.18 -3.37 14.35
C VAL A 7 6.91 -2.08 15.13
N LEU A 8 7.35 -2.00 16.38
CA LEU A 8 7.14 -0.83 17.24
C LEU A 8 7.95 0.38 16.75
N LEU A 9 9.18 0.17 16.29
CA LEU A 9 10.00 1.19 15.65
C LEU A 9 9.29 1.79 14.42
N ARG A 10 8.65 0.96 13.58
CA ARG A 10 7.96 1.44 12.38
C ARG A 10 6.64 2.14 12.67
N ARG A 11 5.89 1.65 13.67
CA ARG A 11 4.54 2.14 14.01
C ARG A 11 4.54 3.36 14.90
N LEU A 12 5.43 3.36 15.88
CA LEU A 12 5.44 4.32 16.99
C LEU A 12 6.77 5.10 17.07
N HIS A 13 7.78 4.72 16.29
CA HIS A 13 9.15 5.25 16.40
C HIS A 13 9.74 5.10 17.80
N THR A 14 9.28 4.10 18.56
CA THR A 14 9.73 3.85 19.93
C THR A 14 10.92 2.89 19.97
N VAL A 15 11.85 3.19 20.87
CA VAL A 15 13.04 2.38 21.16
C VAL A 15 13.01 2.00 22.63
N TYR A 16 13.28 0.72 22.90
CA TYR A 16 13.31 0.15 24.24
C TYR A 16 14.75 -0.20 24.59
N VAL A 17 15.24 0.33 25.71
CA VAL A 17 16.57 0.00 26.24
C VAL A 17 16.43 -0.66 27.61
N ASP A 18 17.15 -1.75 27.82
CA ASP A 18 17.13 -2.47 29.10
C ASP A 18 17.99 -1.71 30.13
N GLN A 19 17.43 -1.44 31.32
CA GLN A 19 18.01 -0.56 32.33
C GLN A 19 19.14 -1.19 33.17
N ALA A 20 20.18 -1.73 32.54
CA ALA A 20 21.42 -2.05 33.24
C ALA A 20 22.31 -0.79 33.29
N GLY A 21 22.36 -0.14 34.45
CA GLY A 21 23.20 1.05 34.68
C GLY A 21 24.71 0.75 34.64
N PRO A 22 25.56 1.79 34.59
CA PRO A 22 27.00 1.62 34.55
C PRO A 22 27.51 0.98 35.85
N ARG A 23 28.53 0.13 35.74
CA ARG A 23 29.21 -0.47 36.89
C ARG A 23 30.33 0.44 37.40
N PRO A 24 30.70 0.36 38.69
CA PRO A 24 31.86 1.08 39.20
C PRO A 24 33.12 0.74 38.39
N GLY A 25 33.74 1.75 37.79
CA GLY A 25 34.93 1.60 36.94
C GLY A 25 34.67 1.55 35.42
N ASP A 26 33.41 1.61 34.97
CA ASP A 26 33.10 1.67 33.54
C ASP A 26 33.60 2.98 32.90
N PRO A 27 34.16 2.93 31.67
CA PRO A 27 34.54 4.12 30.92
C PRO A 27 33.30 4.94 30.49
N SER A 28 33.52 6.23 30.20
CA SER A 28 32.47 7.13 29.70
C SER A 28 31.90 6.62 28.38
N THR A 29 30.58 6.67 28.24
CA THR A 29 29.84 6.30 27.02
C THR A 29 29.64 7.47 26.05
N THR A 30 30.19 8.66 26.34
CA THR A 30 29.95 9.89 25.57
C THR A 30 30.39 9.77 24.11
N GLU A 31 31.58 9.23 23.86
CA GLU A 31 32.11 9.03 22.51
C GLU A 31 31.26 8.01 21.73
N GLY A 32 30.92 6.89 22.37
CA GLY A 32 30.06 5.86 21.78
C GLY A 32 28.66 6.38 21.44
N LEU A 33 28.10 7.24 22.28
CA LEU A 33 26.78 7.86 22.03
C LEU A 33 26.85 8.83 20.86
N THR A 34 27.91 9.63 20.79
CA THR A 34 28.14 10.57 19.67
C THR A 34 28.30 9.82 18.35
N ALA A 35 29.03 8.69 18.36
CA ALA A 35 29.16 7.82 17.20
C ALA A 35 27.82 7.22 16.76
N LEU A 36 27.01 6.73 17.71
CA LEU A 36 25.66 6.23 17.42
C LEU A 36 24.76 7.34 16.84
N GLU A 37 24.80 8.55 17.39
CA GLU A 37 24.05 9.71 16.87
C GLU A 37 24.45 10.03 15.43
N ALA A 38 25.75 10.01 15.10
CA ALA A 38 26.23 10.18 13.74
C ALA A 38 25.71 9.08 12.80
N GLU A 39 25.80 7.81 13.20
CA GLU A 39 25.29 6.68 12.41
C GLU A 39 23.78 6.73 12.16
N LEU A 40 23.01 7.23 13.13
CA LEU A 40 21.56 7.44 12.98
C LEU A 40 21.25 8.59 12.04
N LEU A 41 22.00 9.70 12.14
CA LEU A 41 21.87 10.83 11.22
C LEU A 41 22.17 10.40 9.78
N ASP A 42 23.17 9.54 9.57
CA ASP A 42 23.50 8.95 8.26
C ASP A 42 22.40 8.02 7.71
N ARG A 43 21.37 7.73 8.50
CA ARG A 43 20.17 6.96 8.10
C ARG A 43 18.90 7.80 8.12
N GLY A 44 18.99 9.10 8.42
CA GLY A 44 17.85 10.00 8.51
C GLY A 44 17.06 9.90 9.82
N TYR A 45 17.71 9.48 10.92
CA TYR A 45 17.09 9.36 12.24
C TYR A 45 17.80 10.24 13.28
N ALA A 46 17.04 10.73 14.24
CA ALA A 46 17.56 11.51 15.37
C ALA A 46 16.91 11.07 16.68
N LEU A 47 17.65 11.21 17.78
CA LEU A 47 17.19 10.83 19.11
C LEU A 47 16.38 11.96 19.75
N THR A 48 15.27 11.63 20.39
CA THR A 48 14.63 12.53 21.36
C THR A 48 15.49 12.66 22.62
N VAL A 49 15.33 13.78 23.34
CA VAL A 49 16.06 14.02 24.61
C VAL A 49 15.91 12.87 25.61
N PRO A 50 14.70 12.32 25.88
CA PRO A 50 14.56 11.19 26.80
C PRO A 50 15.30 9.93 26.35
N LEU A 51 15.29 9.61 25.05
CA LEU A 51 15.99 8.44 24.52
C LEU A 51 17.50 8.59 24.61
N ARG A 52 18.01 9.78 24.28
CA ARG A 52 19.42 10.10 24.43
C ARG A 52 19.88 9.93 25.88
N SER A 53 19.10 10.42 26.85
CA SER A 53 19.38 10.23 28.28
C SER A 53 19.35 8.76 28.70
N ALA A 54 18.38 7.99 28.21
CA ALA A 54 18.28 6.56 28.52
C ALA A 54 19.47 5.76 27.97
N LEU A 55 19.92 6.06 26.75
CA LEU A 55 21.11 5.46 26.13
C LEU A 55 22.40 5.86 26.85
N ALA A 56 22.53 7.12 27.25
CA ALA A 56 23.68 7.62 28.01
C ALA A 56 23.82 6.94 29.38
N TRP A 57 22.71 6.49 29.97
CA TRP A 57 22.70 5.79 31.26
C TRP A 57 23.07 4.31 31.15
N LEU A 58 23.25 3.76 29.94
CA LEU A 58 23.76 2.41 29.77
C LEU A 58 25.28 2.37 30.03
N GLY A 59 25.78 1.28 30.62
CA GLY A 59 27.22 0.99 30.57
C GLY A 59 27.69 0.71 29.12
N PRO A 60 29.01 0.73 28.82
CA PRO A 60 29.54 0.61 27.46
C PRO A 60 29.02 -0.60 26.67
N THR A 61 28.95 -1.77 27.30
CA THR A 61 28.42 -2.99 26.68
C THR A 61 26.91 -2.88 26.38
N GLY A 62 26.17 -2.22 27.26
CA GLY A 62 24.74 -1.97 27.09
C GLY A 62 24.48 -1.03 25.92
N LEU A 63 25.23 0.08 25.85
CA LEU A 63 25.14 1.03 24.74
C LEU A 63 25.52 0.38 23.41
N ALA A 64 26.62 -0.39 23.36
CA ALA A 64 27.03 -1.10 22.15
C ALA A 64 25.95 -2.09 21.67
N THR A 65 25.34 -2.84 22.60
CA THR A 65 24.29 -3.82 22.27
C THR A 65 23.01 -3.13 21.78
N ALA A 66 22.54 -2.11 22.50
CA ALA A 66 21.34 -1.36 22.16
C ALA A 66 21.52 -0.58 20.85
N GLY A 67 22.66 0.11 20.68
CA GLY A 67 23.01 0.82 19.46
C GLY A 67 23.06 -0.11 18.25
N ALA A 68 23.75 -1.25 18.37
CA ALA A 68 23.83 -2.22 17.27
C ALA A 68 22.47 -2.82 16.91
N GLN A 69 21.58 -3.08 17.88
CA GLN A 69 20.22 -3.54 17.59
C GLN A 69 19.40 -2.46 16.88
N LEU A 70 19.46 -1.22 17.35
CA LEU A 70 18.73 -0.09 16.75
C LEU A 70 19.17 0.14 15.30
N ILE A 71 20.47 0.15 15.03
CA ILE A 71 21.02 0.28 13.69
C ILE A 71 20.56 -0.87 12.80
N ARG A 72 20.62 -2.13 13.28
CA ARG A 72 20.08 -3.29 12.54
C ARG A 72 18.60 -3.12 12.20
N ASP A 73 17.76 -2.73 13.17
CA ASP A 73 16.32 -2.57 12.96
C ASP A 73 16.02 -1.47 11.93
N ILE A 74 16.77 -0.37 11.93
CA ILE A 74 16.67 0.70 10.92
C ILE A 74 17.15 0.22 9.55
N ASP A 75 18.28 -0.50 9.51
CA ASP A 75 18.84 -1.03 8.26
C ASP A 75 17.89 -2.01 7.59
N ILE A 76 17.17 -2.85 8.35
CA ILE A 76 16.09 -3.72 7.84
C ILE A 76 14.98 -2.89 7.19
N LEU A 77 14.54 -1.79 7.81
CA LEU A 77 13.49 -0.92 7.27
C LEU A 77 13.92 -0.22 5.97
N LEU A 78 15.18 0.18 5.89
CA LEU A 78 15.75 0.86 4.73
C LEU A 78 16.28 -0.10 3.66
N GLY A 79 16.34 -1.41 3.92
CA GLY A 79 17.00 -2.40 3.06
C GLY A 79 18.53 -2.26 3.03
N ALA A 80 19.11 -1.51 3.96
CA ALA A 80 20.55 -1.30 4.10
C ALA A 80 21.26 -2.47 4.79
N ASP A 81 20.50 -3.41 5.35
CA ASP A 81 20.96 -4.66 5.94
C ASP A 81 21.34 -5.72 4.89
N ARG A 82 21.25 -5.37 3.61
CA ARG A 82 21.64 -6.21 2.47
C ARG A 82 22.95 -5.77 1.85
N THR A 83 23.63 -6.75 1.26
CA THR A 83 24.82 -6.50 0.46
C THR A 83 24.40 -6.04 -0.94
N HIS A 84 24.43 -4.73 -1.16
CA HIS A 84 24.11 -4.14 -2.46
C HIS A 84 25.31 -4.17 -3.39
N MET A 85 25.21 -4.95 -4.47
CA MET A 85 26.30 -5.16 -5.41
C MET A 85 25.74 -5.28 -6.83
N PRO A 86 25.76 -4.19 -7.61
CA PRO A 86 25.44 -4.25 -9.05
C PRO A 86 26.52 -4.98 -9.85
N LEU A 87 26.24 -5.32 -11.11
CA LEU A 87 27.21 -5.97 -12.00
C LEU A 87 28.52 -5.17 -12.10
N PHE A 88 28.41 -3.86 -12.36
CA PHE A 88 29.54 -2.93 -12.44
C PHE A 88 29.76 -2.18 -11.11
N ARG A 89 30.92 -2.40 -10.48
CA ARG A 89 31.28 -1.86 -9.15
C ARG A 89 31.52 -0.35 -9.15
N SER A 90 31.98 0.19 -10.27
CA SER A 90 32.20 1.63 -10.45
C SER A 90 31.00 2.30 -11.12
N PHE A 91 29.81 1.68 -11.04
CA PHE A 91 28.57 2.28 -11.51
C PHE A 91 28.38 3.72 -10.99
N PRO A 92 27.91 4.67 -11.81
CA PRO A 92 27.59 4.51 -13.23
C PRO A 92 28.79 4.64 -14.16
N ALA A 93 29.98 5.07 -13.69
CA ALA A 93 31.08 5.48 -14.54
C ALA A 93 31.63 4.39 -15.46
N SER A 94 31.65 3.13 -15.01
CA SER A 94 32.23 2.02 -15.79
C SER A 94 31.24 1.29 -16.71
N VAL A 95 29.97 1.69 -16.74
CA VAL A 95 28.97 1.08 -17.63
C VAL A 95 29.31 1.40 -19.10
N PRO A 96 29.51 0.40 -19.97
CA PRO A 96 29.84 0.61 -21.37
C PRO A 96 28.73 1.34 -22.13
N ASP A 97 29.11 2.32 -22.97
CA ASP A 97 28.16 3.04 -23.83
C ASP A 97 27.66 2.15 -25.00
N ASP A 98 28.54 1.32 -25.57
CA ASP A 98 28.18 0.40 -26.65
C ASP A 98 27.80 -0.98 -26.11
N THR A 99 26.54 -1.12 -25.69
CA THR A 99 25.99 -2.38 -25.17
C THR A 99 25.98 -3.48 -26.24
N HIS A 100 25.88 -3.13 -27.53
CA HIS A 100 25.88 -4.10 -28.63
C HIS A 100 27.28 -4.69 -28.85
N ALA A 101 28.32 -3.86 -28.83
CA ALA A 101 29.71 -4.34 -28.86
C ALA A 101 30.02 -5.24 -27.66
N LEU A 102 29.60 -4.83 -26.45
CA LEU A 102 29.71 -5.67 -25.25
C LEU A 102 29.04 -7.03 -25.47
N TRP A 103 27.83 -7.05 -26.02
CA TRP A 103 27.12 -8.30 -26.32
C TRP A 103 27.86 -9.17 -27.35
N ILE A 104 28.40 -8.58 -28.42
CA ILE A 104 29.21 -9.30 -29.41
C ILE A 104 30.43 -9.93 -28.74
N ASP A 105 31.19 -9.17 -27.96
CA ASP A 105 32.39 -9.67 -27.27
C ASP A 105 32.07 -10.83 -26.32
N ARG A 106 30.93 -10.75 -25.62
CA ARG A 106 30.41 -11.83 -24.78
C ARG A 106 30.09 -13.08 -25.58
N VAL A 107 29.36 -12.94 -26.69
CA VAL A 107 28.96 -14.06 -27.55
C VAL A 107 30.18 -14.72 -28.21
N LEU A 108 31.11 -13.93 -28.74
CA LEU A 108 32.36 -14.44 -29.30
C LEU A 108 33.17 -15.19 -28.24
N THR A 109 33.29 -14.63 -27.03
CA THR A 109 33.98 -15.33 -25.93
C THR A 109 33.25 -16.63 -25.57
N LEU A 110 31.93 -16.62 -25.44
CA LEU A 110 31.16 -17.80 -25.08
C LEU A 110 31.28 -18.93 -26.11
N LEU A 111 31.20 -18.61 -27.40
CA LEU A 111 31.15 -19.59 -28.48
C LEU A 111 32.52 -20.04 -28.97
N LEU A 112 33.51 -19.15 -28.92
CA LEU A 112 34.81 -19.37 -29.55
C LEU A 112 35.94 -19.59 -28.54
N GLN A 113 35.78 -19.28 -27.25
CA GLN A 113 36.85 -19.47 -26.27
C GLN A 113 36.99 -20.94 -25.81
N TRP A 114 38.16 -21.53 -26.06
CA TRP A 114 38.56 -22.86 -25.57
C TRP A 114 39.61 -22.78 -24.45
N PRO A 115 39.82 -23.85 -23.67
CA PRO A 115 40.95 -23.95 -22.76
C PRO A 115 42.30 -23.83 -23.50
N ASP A 116 43.29 -23.22 -22.86
CA ASP A 116 44.69 -23.10 -23.31
C ASP A 116 44.96 -22.34 -24.62
N GLN A 117 43.93 -21.97 -25.39
CA GLN A 117 44.12 -21.10 -26.56
C GLN A 117 44.30 -19.62 -26.15
N PRO A 118 44.95 -18.80 -27.01
CA PRO A 118 44.99 -17.35 -26.80
C PRO A 118 43.58 -16.74 -26.70
N CYS A 119 43.44 -15.60 -26.01
CA CYS A 119 42.15 -14.94 -25.90
C CYS A 119 41.58 -14.61 -27.29
N VAL A 120 40.31 -14.96 -27.53
CA VAL A 120 39.64 -14.69 -28.82
C VAL A 120 39.41 -13.20 -29.12
N LEU A 121 39.46 -12.34 -28.10
CA LEU A 121 39.26 -10.90 -28.25
C LEU A 121 40.60 -10.16 -28.46
N CYS A 122 41.61 -10.41 -27.60
CA CYS A 122 42.87 -9.66 -27.62
C CYS A 122 44.11 -10.46 -28.05
N GLY A 123 44.00 -11.78 -28.25
CA GLY A 123 45.12 -12.64 -28.63
C GLY A 123 46.14 -12.93 -27.51
N THR A 124 45.93 -12.42 -26.29
CA THR A 124 46.87 -12.63 -25.18
C THR A 124 46.88 -14.10 -24.71
N VAL A 125 48.06 -14.72 -24.72
CA VAL A 125 48.31 -16.09 -24.25
C VAL A 125 48.30 -16.16 -22.72
N GLY A 126 47.71 -17.20 -22.15
CA GLY A 126 47.76 -17.48 -20.71
C GLY A 126 46.94 -16.54 -19.81
N SER A 127 46.09 -15.69 -20.41
CA SER A 127 45.25 -14.71 -19.68
C SER A 127 43.83 -15.21 -19.38
N VAL A 128 43.45 -16.35 -19.97
CA VAL A 128 42.10 -16.91 -19.93
C VAL A 128 42.00 -17.94 -18.82
N HIS A 129 41.06 -17.75 -17.90
CA HIS A 129 40.85 -18.67 -16.78
C HIS A 129 39.35 -18.92 -16.58
N PRO A 130 38.96 -20.13 -16.13
CA PRO A 130 37.57 -20.38 -15.74
C PRO A 130 37.19 -19.54 -14.51
N VAL A 131 35.93 -19.11 -14.46
CA VAL A 131 35.38 -18.34 -13.33
C VAL A 131 34.29 -19.14 -12.61
N ALA A 132 34.38 -19.27 -11.30
CA ALA A 132 33.40 -19.96 -10.48
C ALA A 132 32.13 -19.10 -10.24
N PRO A 133 30.93 -19.71 -10.19
CA PRO A 133 30.63 -21.15 -10.33
C PRO A 133 30.28 -21.56 -11.77
N CYS A 134 30.26 -20.64 -12.73
CA CYS A 134 29.77 -20.90 -14.08
C CYS A 134 30.77 -21.64 -15.00
N ALA A 135 32.06 -21.66 -14.62
CA ALA A 135 33.17 -22.22 -15.39
C ALA A 135 33.40 -21.57 -16.78
N HIS A 136 32.79 -20.41 -17.07
CA HIS A 136 33.11 -19.67 -18.29
C HIS A 136 34.57 -19.22 -18.28
N LEU A 137 35.20 -19.32 -19.45
CA LEU A 137 36.59 -18.95 -19.68
C LEU A 137 36.67 -17.44 -19.93
N VAL A 138 37.29 -16.71 -19.00
CA VAL A 138 37.35 -15.24 -19.00
C VAL A 138 38.79 -14.77 -19.10
N CYS A 139 39.06 -13.91 -20.08
CA CYS A 139 40.34 -13.22 -20.19
C CYS A 139 40.45 -12.08 -19.16
N ARG A 140 41.40 -12.16 -18.22
CA ARG A 140 41.62 -11.15 -17.17
C ARG A 140 42.24 -9.83 -17.67
N THR A 141 42.53 -9.76 -18.97
CA THR A 141 43.01 -8.55 -19.66
C THR A 141 41.87 -7.84 -20.37
N CYS A 142 40.97 -8.57 -21.03
CA CYS A 142 39.80 -7.96 -21.69
C CYS A 142 38.72 -7.56 -20.69
N TRP A 143 38.61 -8.30 -19.59
CA TRP A 143 37.60 -8.09 -18.56
C TRP A 143 38.27 -7.70 -17.25
N ASP A 144 37.95 -6.51 -16.73
CA ASP A 144 38.50 -6.05 -15.46
C ASP A 144 37.68 -6.56 -14.28
N GLY A 145 38.21 -7.59 -13.62
CA GLY A 145 37.61 -8.13 -12.40
C GLY A 145 37.71 -7.22 -11.17
N ALA A 146 38.35 -6.04 -11.26
CA ALA A 146 38.21 -4.99 -10.26
C ALA A 146 36.87 -4.25 -10.35
N ASP A 147 36.21 -4.32 -11.51
CA ASP A 147 34.94 -3.62 -11.76
C ASP A 147 33.73 -4.57 -11.85
N HIS A 148 33.92 -5.88 -11.95
CA HIS A 148 32.81 -6.83 -12.08
C HIS A 148 32.44 -7.49 -10.74
N THR A 149 31.16 -7.75 -10.51
CA THR A 149 30.66 -8.62 -9.43
C THR A 149 30.07 -9.94 -9.94
N GLY A 150 29.74 -10.00 -11.23
CA GLY A 150 29.27 -11.17 -11.96
C GLY A 150 30.25 -11.58 -13.05
N CYS A 151 30.00 -12.74 -13.66
CA CYS A 151 30.78 -13.24 -14.78
C CYS A 151 30.49 -12.31 -15.97
N PRO A 152 31.50 -11.72 -16.64
CA PRO A 152 31.26 -10.81 -17.75
C PRO A 152 30.55 -11.49 -18.93
N ILE A 153 30.58 -12.83 -19.01
CA ILE A 153 29.98 -13.59 -20.11
C ILE A 153 28.51 -13.90 -19.84
N CYS A 154 28.22 -14.60 -18.74
CA CYS A 154 26.86 -15.05 -18.44
C CYS A 154 26.14 -14.23 -17.36
N HIS A 155 26.78 -13.20 -16.81
CA HIS A 155 26.23 -12.30 -15.79
C HIS A 155 25.86 -12.96 -14.45
N ARG A 156 26.12 -14.26 -14.30
CA ARG A 156 25.95 -14.97 -13.03
C ARG A 156 26.90 -14.40 -11.98
N ARG A 157 26.43 -14.22 -10.76
CA ARG A 157 27.26 -13.89 -9.58
C ARG A 157 28.47 -14.81 -9.50
N VAL A 158 29.65 -14.20 -9.36
CA VAL A 158 30.92 -14.90 -9.20
C VAL A 158 31.17 -15.19 -7.73
N ASP A 159 31.83 -16.32 -7.44
CA ASP A 159 32.32 -16.58 -6.08
C ASP A 159 33.28 -15.46 -5.67
N THR A 160 33.01 -14.81 -4.53
CA THR A 160 33.85 -13.72 -4.03
C THR A 160 35.29 -14.13 -3.75
N ALA A 161 35.57 -15.43 -3.59
CA ALA A 161 36.92 -15.97 -3.44
C ALA A 161 37.62 -16.29 -4.77
N ASP A 162 36.92 -16.18 -5.92
CA ASP A 162 37.53 -16.43 -7.23
C ASP A 162 38.59 -15.37 -7.56
N PRO A 163 39.79 -15.74 -8.03
CA PRO A 163 40.86 -14.78 -8.34
C PRO A 163 40.54 -13.80 -9.48
N PHE A 164 39.46 -14.02 -10.25
CA PHE A 164 38.95 -13.01 -11.16
C PHE A 164 38.54 -11.75 -10.40
N ILE A 165 37.86 -11.90 -9.26
CA ILE A 165 37.41 -10.78 -8.44
C ILE A 165 38.59 -10.13 -7.73
N ARG A 166 38.89 -8.88 -8.08
CA ARG A 166 39.97 -8.12 -7.43
C ARG A 166 39.41 -7.34 -6.23
N PRO A 167 40.22 -7.13 -5.18
CA PRO A 167 39.86 -6.20 -4.11
C PRO A 167 39.67 -4.79 -4.69
N SER A 168 38.53 -4.18 -4.39
CA SER A 168 38.30 -2.76 -4.70
C SER A 168 38.75 -1.91 -3.50
N PRO A 169 39.29 -0.69 -3.72
CA PRO A 169 39.59 0.22 -2.63
C PRO A 169 38.30 0.52 -1.82
N PRO A 170 38.43 0.84 -0.52
CA PRO A 170 37.27 1.23 0.28
C PRO A 170 36.60 2.45 -0.36
N PRO A 171 35.25 2.50 -0.36
CA PRO A 171 34.53 3.64 -0.90
C PRO A 171 34.97 4.92 -0.19
N GLY A 172 35.14 6.01 -0.95
CA GLY A 172 35.50 7.32 -0.41
C GLY A 172 34.42 7.92 0.50
N GLU A 173 34.78 8.96 1.25
CA GLU A 173 33.84 9.73 2.07
C GLU A 173 32.72 10.33 1.22
N VAL A 174 31.50 10.30 1.77
CA VAL A 174 30.29 10.76 1.09
C VAL A 174 29.94 12.16 1.61
N PRO A 175 29.58 13.11 0.74
CA PRO A 175 28.96 14.35 1.19
C PRO A 175 27.64 14.05 1.90
N SER A 176 27.45 14.58 3.11
CA SER A 176 26.21 14.42 3.87
C SER A 176 25.04 15.06 3.11
N GLY A 177 24.18 14.24 2.51
CA GLY A 177 23.01 14.71 1.77
C GLY A 177 21.92 15.28 2.69
N GLY A 178 21.16 16.27 2.22
CA GLY A 178 19.95 16.75 2.88
C GLY A 178 18.83 15.71 2.85
N GLY A 179 18.02 15.64 3.92
CA GLY A 179 16.84 14.77 3.98
C GLY A 179 16.09 14.93 5.31
N PRO A 180 14.78 14.64 5.36
CA PRO A 180 13.97 14.80 6.56
C PRO A 180 14.44 13.81 7.65
N LEU A 181 14.53 14.29 8.89
CA LEU A 181 14.91 13.48 10.04
C LEU A 181 13.68 12.89 10.73
N ARG A 182 13.77 11.61 11.09
CA ARG A 182 12.76 10.90 11.87
C ARG A 182 13.17 10.84 13.33
N LEU A 183 12.33 11.35 14.22
CA LEU A 183 12.59 11.33 15.66
C LEU A 183 12.30 9.96 16.27
N LEU A 184 13.24 9.46 17.06
CA LEU A 184 13.13 8.22 17.82
C LEU A 184 12.80 8.52 19.29
N ALA A 185 11.67 7.98 19.75
CA ALA A 185 11.15 8.16 21.10
C ALA A 185 11.60 7.03 22.04
N PHE A 186 11.78 7.35 23.32
CA PHE A 186 12.03 6.34 24.36
C PHE A 186 10.72 5.75 24.88
N ALA A 187 10.69 4.44 25.07
CA ALA A 187 9.58 3.75 25.71
C ALA A 187 10.06 2.63 26.65
N THR A 188 9.24 2.30 27.66
CA THR A 188 9.57 1.32 28.70
C THR A 188 8.61 0.13 28.76
N ASP A 189 7.37 0.28 28.29
CA ASP A 189 6.35 -0.77 28.36
C ASP A 189 5.98 -1.30 26.97
N ARG A 190 6.71 -2.35 26.54
CA ARG A 190 6.46 -3.02 25.25
C ARG A 190 5.03 -3.58 25.15
N ALA A 191 4.41 -4.00 26.26
CA ALA A 191 3.07 -4.59 26.23
C ALA A 191 2.01 -3.51 26.03
N ALA A 192 2.12 -2.38 26.74
CA ALA A 192 1.24 -1.23 26.56
C ALA A 192 1.35 -0.64 25.14
N ASP A 193 2.57 -0.53 24.60
CA ASP A 193 2.77 -0.05 23.24
C ASP A 193 2.29 -1.06 22.20
N SER A 194 2.39 -2.37 22.48
CA SER A 194 1.79 -3.40 21.62
C SER A 194 0.27 -3.28 21.57
N VAL A 195 -0.37 -3.06 22.73
CA VAL A 195 -1.82 -2.80 22.83
C VAL A 195 -2.17 -1.51 22.09
N THR A 196 -1.38 -0.46 22.21
CA THR A 196 -1.61 0.84 21.55
C THR A 196 -1.51 0.71 20.03
N ALA A 197 -0.43 0.11 19.52
CA ALA A 197 -0.23 -0.12 18.10
C ALA A 197 -1.30 -1.05 17.52
N LEU A 198 -1.67 -2.11 18.24
CA LEU A 198 -2.74 -3.02 17.82
C LEU A 198 -4.09 -2.30 17.84
N GLY A 199 -4.40 -1.54 18.89
CA GLY A 199 -5.63 -0.76 19.01
C GLY A 199 -5.85 0.15 17.82
N LYS A 200 -4.80 0.87 17.37
CA LYS A 200 -4.83 1.68 16.14
C LYS A 200 -5.18 0.85 14.90
N LEU A 201 -4.60 -0.34 14.75
CA LEU A 201 -4.92 -1.26 13.65
C LEU A 201 -6.36 -1.79 13.72
N LEU A 202 -6.86 -2.08 14.92
CA LEU A 202 -8.22 -2.61 15.12
C LEU A 202 -9.31 -1.55 14.93
N ALA A 203 -8.99 -0.30 15.22
CA ALA A 203 -9.89 0.83 15.04
C ALA A 203 -10.08 1.21 13.55
N ARG A 204 -9.19 0.78 12.67
CA ARG A 204 -9.28 1.09 11.23
C ARG A 204 -10.60 0.59 10.64
N ARG A 205 -11.17 1.43 9.76
CA ARG A 205 -12.37 1.11 8.97
C ARG A 205 -12.05 0.62 7.55
N THR A 206 -10.77 0.56 7.18
CA THR A 206 -10.27 -0.05 5.94
C THR A 206 -9.63 -1.41 6.22
N PRO A 207 -9.77 -2.39 5.30
CA PRO A 207 -9.03 -3.65 5.38
C PRO A 207 -7.52 -3.43 5.55
N LEU A 208 -6.91 -4.16 6.49
CA LEU A 208 -5.48 -4.11 6.74
C LEU A 208 -4.67 -4.53 5.50
N SER A 209 -3.58 -3.83 5.23
CA SER A 209 -2.58 -4.22 4.23
C SER A 209 -1.91 -5.55 4.61
N PRO A 210 -1.20 -6.22 3.68
CA PRO A 210 -0.42 -7.42 4.01
C PRO A 210 0.61 -7.17 5.15
N GLN A 211 1.26 -6.01 5.14
CA GLN A 211 2.17 -5.57 6.20
C GLN A 211 1.44 -5.46 7.55
N ASP A 212 0.31 -4.77 7.58
CA ASP A 212 -0.45 -4.52 8.79
C ASP A 212 -1.03 -5.82 9.38
N ARG A 213 -1.41 -6.79 8.53
CA ARG A 213 -1.86 -8.12 8.99
C ARG A 213 -0.74 -8.90 9.66
N GLU A 214 0.47 -8.87 9.11
CA GLU A 214 1.62 -9.53 9.71
C GLU A 214 2.01 -8.89 11.05
N GLU A 215 2.07 -7.56 11.08
CA GLU A 215 2.33 -6.81 12.30
C GLU A 215 1.25 -7.03 13.36
N ALA A 216 -0.03 -7.06 12.99
CA ALA A 216 -1.12 -7.39 13.92
C ALA A 216 -0.91 -8.76 14.58
N ARG A 217 -0.41 -9.77 13.85
CA ARG A 217 -0.09 -11.08 14.43
C ARG A 217 1.08 -11.01 15.40
N VAL A 218 2.13 -10.25 15.08
CA VAL A 218 3.26 -10.03 15.99
C VAL A 218 2.79 -9.33 17.26
N LEU A 219 1.98 -8.28 17.14
CA LEU A 219 1.44 -7.55 18.28
C LEU A 219 0.53 -8.43 19.14
N LEU A 220 -0.35 -9.24 18.52
CA LEU A 220 -1.22 -10.20 19.22
C LEU A 220 -0.45 -11.24 20.04
N ALA A 221 0.78 -11.59 19.65
CA ALA A 221 1.60 -12.50 20.44
C ALA A 221 2.10 -11.88 21.76
N HIS A 222 2.14 -10.54 21.83
CA HIS A 222 2.75 -9.77 22.92
C HIS A 222 1.75 -8.98 23.78
N VAL A 223 0.46 -8.98 23.45
CA VAL A 223 -0.59 -8.40 24.31
C VAL A 223 -0.86 -9.28 25.55
N PRO A 224 -1.41 -8.70 26.64
CA PRO A 224 -1.79 -9.46 27.83
C PRO A 224 -2.81 -10.58 27.52
N ALA A 225 -2.83 -11.61 28.38
CA ALA A 225 -3.71 -12.77 28.21
C ALA A 225 -5.20 -12.45 28.46
N GLY A 226 -5.51 -11.45 29.28
CA GLY A 226 -6.87 -10.91 29.42
C GLY A 226 -7.33 -10.25 28.13
N LEU A 227 -8.64 -10.18 27.90
CA LEU A 227 -9.21 -9.56 26.69
C LEU A 227 -9.66 -8.11 26.91
N ASP A 228 -9.31 -7.49 28.05
CA ASP A 228 -9.73 -6.11 28.40
C ASP A 228 -9.19 -5.05 27.43
N TRP A 229 -8.11 -5.38 26.69
CA TRP A 229 -7.55 -4.53 25.64
C TRP A 229 -8.31 -4.62 24.31
N LEU A 230 -9.13 -5.66 24.10
CA LEU A 230 -9.83 -5.88 22.83
C LEU A 230 -11.02 -4.91 22.75
N PRO A 231 -11.07 -4.02 21.74
CA PRO A 231 -12.14 -3.04 21.65
C PRO A 231 -13.50 -3.69 21.43
N ASP A 232 -14.55 -3.01 21.89
CA ASP A 232 -15.92 -3.47 21.73
C ASP A 232 -16.36 -3.58 20.26
N ALA A 233 -15.75 -2.82 19.37
CA ALA A 233 -16.00 -2.92 17.94
C ALA A 233 -14.70 -3.00 17.17
N VAL A 234 -14.63 -3.98 16.26
CA VAL A 234 -13.63 -4.05 15.18
C VAL A 234 -14.39 -3.85 13.86
N PRO A 235 -14.38 -2.63 13.28
CA PRO A 235 -15.27 -2.27 12.18
C PRO A 235 -15.10 -3.16 10.94
N VAL A 236 -13.87 -3.57 10.68
CA VAL A 236 -13.52 -4.39 9.53
C VAL A 236 -13.67 -5.87 9.86
N ARG A 237 -14.57 -6.53 9.14
CA ARG A 237 -14.88 -7.97 9.29
C ARG A 237 -13.67 -8.89 9.11
N GLU A 238 -12.79 -8.56 8.16
CA GLU A 238 -11.55 -9.31 7.90
C GLU A 238 -10.58 -9.19 9.09
N THR A 239 -10.34 -7.98 9.58
CA THR A 239 -9.53 -7.71 10.78
C THR A 239 -10.11 -8.38 12.02
N LYS A 240 -11.42 -8.29 12.22
CA LYS A 240 -12.14 -8.96 13.32
C LYS A 240 -11.90 -10.47 13.29
N ALA A 241 -12.04 -11.11 12.13
CA ALA A 241 -11.82 -12.54 11.99
C ALA A 241 -10.34 -12.94 12.18
N LEU A 242 -9.39 -12.11 11.72
CA LEU A 242 -7.96 -12.30 11.97
C LEU A 242 -7.66 -12.35 13.47
N VAL A 243 -8.14 -11.36 14.24
CA VAL A 243 -7.91 -11.28 15.68
C VAL A 243 -8.59 -12.44 16.41
N LEU A 244 -9.89 -12.61 16.21
CA LEU A 244 -10.65 -13.66 16.90
C LEU A 244 -10.13 -15.05 16.55
N GLY A 245 -9.80 -15.31 15.28
CA GLY A 245 -9.28 -16.60 14.84
C GLY A 245 -7.87 -16.88 15.37
N THR A 246 -7.02 -15.87 15.47
CA THR A 246 -5.67 -16.00 16.04
C THR A 246 -5.75 -16.31 17.53
N LEU A 247 -6.52 -15.53 18.29
CA LEU A 247 -6.71 -15.75 19.73
C LEU A 247 -7.40 -17.11 19.99
N LEU A 248 -8.40 -17.50 19.19
CA LEU A 248 -9.09 -18.79 19.36
C LEU A 248 -8.13 -20.00 19.25
N ARG A 249 -7.04 -19.88 18.47
CA ARG A 249 -6.02 -20.93 18.34
C ARG A 249 -5.16 -21.07 19.59
N GLU A 250 -4.97 -20.02 20.37
CA GLU A 250 -4.21 -20.05 21.63
C GLU A 250 -5.03 -20.67 22.76
N ARG A 251 -4.44 -21.63 23.50
CA ARG A 251 -5.16 -22.30 24.59
C ARG A 251 -5.58 -21.33 25.71
N ARG A 252 -4.76 -20.32 25.99
CA ARG A 252 -4.97 -19.37 27.09
C ARG A 252 -6.16 -18.43 26.88
N THR A 253 -6.49 -18.06 25.64
CA THR A 253 -7.58 -17.12 25.31
C THR A 253 -8.80 -17.78 24.70
N ARG A 254 -8.71 -19.06 24.26
CA ARG A 254 -9.78 -19.78 23.55
C ARG A 254 -11.16 -19.70 24.19
N GLU A 255 -11.26 -19.95 25.50
CA GLU A 255 -12.58 -19.98 26.14
C GLU A 255 -13.21 -18.59 26.22
N ALA A 256 -12.40 -17.58 26.56
CA ALA A 256 -12.84 -16.19 26.57
C ALA A 256 -13.24 -15.70 25.18
N VAL A 257 -12.57 -16.12 24.11
CA VAL A 257 -12.98 -15.78 22.73
C VAL A 257 -14.28 -16.47 22.33
N ARG A 258 -14.49 -17.72 22.76
CA ARG A 258 -15.71 -18.48 22.43
C ARG A 258 -16.97 -17.80 22.95
N THR A 259 -16.93 -17.18 24.13
CA THR A 259 -18.08 -16.47 24.70
C THR A 259 -18.42 -15.19 23.93
N LEU A 260 -17.45 -14.60 23.22
CA LEU A 260 -17.65 -13.41 22.39
C LEU A 260 -18.23 -13.72 21.00
N LEU A 261 -18.09 -14.95 20.48
CA LEU A 261 -18.47 -15.27 19.10
C LEU A 261 -19.94 -14.96 18.76
N PRO A 262 -20.94 -15.26 19.61
CA PRO A 262 -22.35 -14.96 19.31
C PRO A 262 -22.63 -13.49 19.04
N GLU A 263 -21.97 -12.60 19.79
CA GLU A 263 -22.12 -11.15 19.64
C GLU A 263 -21.27 -10.61 18.48
N ARG A 264 -20.07 -11.16 18.30
CA ARG A 264 -19.08 -10.62 17.35
C ARG A 264 -19.29 -11.12 15.91
N LEU A 265 -19.89 -12.28 15.68
CA LEU A 265 -20.08 -12.86 14.34
C LEU A 265 -21.46 -12.52 13.78
N THR A 266 -21.54 -11.40 13.07
CA THR A 266 -22.80 -10.78 12.63
C THR A 266 -23.29 -11.24 11.24
N THR A 267 -22.45 -11.98 10.49
CA THR A 267 -22.80 -12.48 9.15
C THR A 267 -22.23 -13.87 8.94
N ALA A 268 -22.79 -14.63 7.99
CA ALA A 268 -22.28 -15.96 7.70
C ALA A 268 -20.84 -15.86 7.18
N THR A 269 -20.54 -14.84 6.37
CA THR A 269 -19.17 -14.62 5.92
C THR A 269 -18.19 -14.39 7.09
N ASP A 270 -18.61 -13.79 8.21
CA ASP A 270 -17.75 -13.67 9.41
C ASP A 270 -17.35 -15.06 9.96
N VAL A 271 -18.31 -15.99 10.01
CA VAL A 271 -18.05 -17.40 10.40
C VAL A 271 -17.07 -18.05 9.43
N LEU A 272 -17.26 -17.86 8.13
CA LEU A 272 -16.37 -18.42 7.11
C LEU A 272 -14.93 -17.90 7.22
N ARG A 273 -14.77 -16.59 7.47
CA ARG A 273 -13.47 -15.96 7.71
C ARG A 273 -12.78 -16.50 8.96
N LEU A 274 -13.54 -16.65 10.05
CA LEU A 274 -13.02 -17.25 11.28
C LEU A 274 -12.53 -18.69 11.03
N LEU A 275 -13.28 -19.49 10.27
CA LEU A 275 -12.88 -20.86 9.91
C LEU A 275 -11.61 -20.87 9.06
N ALA A 276 -11.43 -19.92 8.14
CA ALA A 276 -10.21 -19.78 7.36
C ALA A 276 -9.00 -19.49 8.27
N VAL A 277 -9.10 -18.49 9.16
CA VAL A 277 -8.01 -18.14 10.10
C VAL A 277 -7.70 -19.27 11.08
N TRP A 278 -8.74 -19.93 11.62
CA TRP A 278 -8.59 -21.14 12.45
C TRP A 278 -7.79 -22.23 11.73
N SER A 279 -8.01 -22.36 10.42
CA SER A 279 -7.37 -23.37 9.59
C SER A 279 -5.95 -22.99 9.15
N GLY A 280 -5.51 -21.77 9.45
CA GLY A 280 -4.19 -21.24 9.12
C GLY A 280 -4.11 -20.46 7.80
N GLY A 281 -5.25 -20.10 7.20
CA GLY A 281 -5.30 -19.20 6.05
C GLY A 281 -5.68 -17.77 6.43
N GLU A 282 -5.98 -16.97 5.42
CA GLU A 282 -6.29 -15.54 5.55
C GLU A 282 -7.79 -15.25 5.66
N ALA A 283 -8.13 -14.15 6.34
CA ALA A 283 -9.52 -13.71 6.52
C ALA A 283 -10.12 -13.03 5.27
N ASP A 284 -9.33 -12.76 4.24
CA ASP A 284 -9.81 -12.18 2.98
C ASP A 284 -10.55 -13.20 2.09
N LEU A 285 -10.36 -14.50 2.32
CA LEU A 285 -10.94 -15.61 1.56
C LEU A 285 -10.52 -15.63 0.08
N LEU A 286 -9.42 -14.98 -0.30
CA LEU A 286 -8.89 -15.02 -1.66
C LEU A 286 -8.29 -16.39 -1.97
N GLU A 287 -7.48 -16.90 -1.06
CA GLU A 287 -6.89 -18.23 -1.12
C GLU A 287 -7.36 -19.06 0.08
N PRO A 288 -8.51 -19.75 -0.06
CA PRO A 288 -9.07 -20.47 1.07
C PRO A 288 -8.19 -21.65 1.48
N PRO A 289 -7.84 -21.77 2.77
CA PRO A 289 -7.02 -22.87 3.25
C PRO A 289 -7.79 -24.19 3.23
N ARG A 290 -7.06 -25.29 3.38
CA ARG A 290 -7.67 -26.57 3.73
C ARG A 290 -8.27 -26.47 5.14
N LEU A 291 -9.58 -26.63 5.26
CA LEU A 291 -10.29 -26.43 6.53
C LEU A 291 -9.93 -27.51 7.56
N ARG A 292 -9.61 -27.08 8.78
CA ARG A 292 -9.28 -27.96 9.92
C ARG A 292 -10.55 -28.39 10.66
N SER A 293 -10.48 -29.56 11.32
CA SER A 293 -11.54 -30.02 12.20
C SER A 293 -11.76 -29.06 13.37
N LEU A 294 -12.99 -29.06 13.90
CA LEU A 294 -13.42 -28.21 15.00
C LEU A 294 -13.67 -29.04 16.26
N PRO A 295 -13.32 -28.53 17.46
CA PRO A 295 -13.85 -29.07 18.69
C PRO A 295 -15.39 -29.02 18.70
N ARG A 296 -16.04 -30.07 19.22
CA ARG A 296 -17.51 -30.16 19.29
C ARG A 296 -18.18 -28.90 19.88
N PRO A 297 -17.66 -28.28 20.96
CA PRO A 297 -18.26 -27.05 21.51
C PRO A 297 -18.22 -25.91 20.50
N LEU A 298 -17.06 -25.66 19.86
CA LEU A 298 -16.92 -24.61 18.86
C LEU A 298 -17.84 -24.83 17.65
N ARG A 299 -17.94 -26.08 17.15
CA ARG A 299 -18.87 -26.45 16.06
C ARG A 299 -20.32 -26.05 16.39
N ARG A 300 -20.76 -26.36 17.61
CA ARG A 300 -22.11 -26.03 18.08
C ARG A 300 -22.32 -24.52 18.19
N ASP A 301 -21.33 -23.80 18.71
CA ASP A 301 -21.40 -22.35 18.86
C ASP A 301 -21.51 -21.66 17.48
N LEU A 302 -20.74 -22.11 16.49
CA LEU A 302 -20.79 -21.56 15.12
C LEU A 302 -22.10 -21.90 14.38
N LEU A 303 -22.67 -23.10 14.56
CA LEU A 303 -23.98 -23.43 14.01
C LEU A 303 -25.10 -22.59 14.65
N ALA A 304 -25.02 -22.34 15.95
CA ALA A 304 -25.96 -21.47 16.65
C ALA A 304 -25.87 -20.03 16.15
N VAL A 305 -24.66 -19.52 15.91
CA VAL A 305 -24.44 -18.21 15.27
C VAL A 305 -25.14 -18.16 13.91
N LEU A 306 -24.86 -19.13 13.02
CA LEU A 306 -25.45 -19.15 11.68
C LEU A 306 -26.98 -19.19 11.73
N ASP A 307 -27.55 -19.97 12.64
CA ASP A 307 -29.00 -20.10 12.80
C ASP A 307 -29.67 -18.82 13.35
N GLY A 308 -28.92 -18.02 14.12
CA GLY A 308 -29.38 -16.73 14.63
C GLY A 308 -29.45 -15.62 13.57
N LEU A 309 -28.86 -15.81 12.39
CA LEU A 309 -28.84 -14.80 11.33
C LEU A 309 -30.17 -14.67 10.59
N ASP A 310 -30.36 -13.51 9.95
CA ASP A 310 -31.46 -13.32 8.98
C ASP A 310 -31.35 -14.36 7.85
N PRO A 311 -32.40 -15.16 7.58
CA PRO A 311 -32.33 -16.23 6.59
C PRO A 311 -32.04 -15.75 5.16
N ALA A 312 -32.50 -14.57 4.76
CA ALA A 312 -32.26 -14.07 3.41
C ALA A 312 -30.78 -13.68 3.23
N LEU A 313 -30.22 -12.98 4.22
CA LEU A 313 -28.78 -12.64 4.23
C LEU A 313 -27.90 -13.89 4.35
N LEU A 314 -28.28 -14.86 5.18
CA LEU A 314 -27.57 -16.13 5.33
C LEU A 314 -27.52 -16.89 3.99
N VAL A 315 -28.66 -17.03 3.31
CA VAL A 315 -28.74 -17.71 2.00
C VAL A 315 -27.87 -17.00 0.96
N GLU A 316 -27.92 -15.67 0.89
CA GLU A 316 -27.07 -14.89 -0.02
C GLU A 316 -25.58 -15.07 0.27
N ASP A 317 -25.17 -15.02 1.54
CA ASP A 317 -23.77 -15.16 1.94
C ASP A 317 -23.24 -16.58 1.69
N VAL A 318 -24.04 -17.62 1.91
CA VAL A 318 -23.60 -18.99 1.60
C VAL A 318 -23.42 -19.22 0.11
N LEU A 319 -24.27 -18.62 -0.73
CA LEU A 319 -24.16 -18.70 -2.18
C LEU A 319 -23.00 -17.85 -2.72
N ARG A 320 -22.68 -16.73 -2.08
CA ARG A 320 -21.53 -15.87 -2.45
C ARG A 320 -20.20 -16.63 -2.41
N HIS A 321 -20.05 -17.56 -1.47
CA HIS A 321 -18.84 -18.37 -1.29
C HIS A 321 -19.15 -19.87 -1.40
N ALA A 322 -19.94 -20.26 -2.41
CA ALA A 322 -20.56 -21.57 -2.49
C ALA A 322 -19.60 -22.75 -2.27
N ASP A 323 -18.46 -22.77 -2.96
CA ASP A 323 -17.54 -23.92 -2.89
C ASP A 323 -16.82 -24.01 -1.54
N LEU A 324 -16.45 -22.87 -0.96
CA LEU A 324 -15.85 -22.86 0.38
C LEU A 324 -16.85 -23.26 1.45
N TRP A 325 -18.11 -22.85 1.32
CA TRP A 325 -19.17 -23.28 2.23
C TRP A 325 -19.53 -24.77 2.10
N LYS A 326 -19.49 -25.34 0.88
CA LYS A 326 -19.66 -26.79 0.70
C LYS A 326 -18.61 -27.58 1.49
N ARG A 327 -17.35 -27.13 1.46
CA ARG A 327 -16.24 -27.68 2.27
C ARG A 327 -16.46 -27.43 3.76
N ALA A 328 -16.88 -26.22 4.16
CA ALA A 328 -17.15 -25.91 5.56
C ALA A 328 -18.29 -26.76 6.13
N ALA A 329 -19.29 -27.12 5.32
CA ALA A 329 -20.37 -28.01 5.72
C ALA A 329 -19.89 -29.42 6.08
N GLU A 330 -18.76 -29.88 5.55
CA GLU A 330 -18.16 -31.18 5.91
C GLU A 330 -17.64 -31.21 7.34
N ILE A 331 -17.22 -30.06 7.89
CA ILE A 331 -16.73 -29.95 9.28
C ILE A 331 -17.78 -29.42 10.25
N LEU A 332 -18.76 -28.64 9.74
CA LEU A 332 -19.85 -28.09 10.55
C LEU A 332 -20.97 -29.10 10.75
N HIS A 333 -21.22 -29.99 9.78
CA HIS A 333 -22.34 -30.94 9.79
C HIS A 333 -23.71 -30.29 10.04
N PRO A 334 -24.15 -29.34 9.18
CA PRO A 334 -25.37 -28.55 9.42
C PRO A 334 -26.66 -29.38 9.44
N PHE A 335 -26.64 -30.60 8.89
CA PHE A 335 -27.80 -31.52 8.90
C PHE A 335 -27.81 -32.48 10.09
N GLU A 336 -26.78 -32.53 10.94
CA GLU A 336 -26.76 -33.46 12.10
C GLU A 336 -27.80 -33.06 13.15
N GLN A 337 -28.00 -31.76 13.35
CA GLN A 337 -28.93 -31.20 14.33
C GLN A 337 -29.89 -30.19 13.69
N TYR A 338 -30.45 -30.54 12.52
CA TYR A 338 -31.33 -29.65 11.75
C TYR A 338 -32.55 -29.15 12.52
N ALA A 339 -33.05 -29.92 13.51
CA ALA A 339 -34.14 -29.48 14.37
C ALA A 339 -33.71 -28.37 15.36
N ARG A 340 -32.43 -28.33 15.74
CA ARG A 340 -31.85 -27.31 16.62
C ARG A 340 -31.40 -26.07 15.85
N HIS A 341 -30.99 -26.25 14.60
CA HIS A 341 -30.48 -25.20 13.73
C HIS A 341 -31.21 -25.20 12.36
N PRO A 342 -32.55 -24.97 12.34
CA PRO A 342 -33.37 -25.12 11.15
C PRO A 342 -33.04 -24.12 10.03
N ARG A 343 -32.69 -22.87 10.36
CA ARG A 343 -32.36 -21.83 9.38
C ARG A 343 -30.98 -22.08 8.76
N ALA A 344 -30.02 -22.51 9.57
CA ALA A 344 -28.72 -22.95 9.06
C ALA A 344 -28.89 -24.15 8.10
N ALA A 345 -29.64 -25.17 8.51
CA ALA A 345 -29.94 -26.33 7.67
C ALA A 345 -30.62 -25.91 6.35
N LEU A 346 -31.59 -24.98 6.39
CA LEU A 346 -32.25 -24.44 5.21
C LEU A 346 -31.26 -23.80 4.22
N ALA A 347 -30.36 -22.94 4.72
CA ALA A 347 -29.38 -22.28 3.86
C ALA A 347 -28.41 -23.28 3.19
N PHE A 348 -27.96 -24.30 3.94
CA PHE A 348 -27.12 -25.36 3.37
C PHE A 348 -27.88 -26.28 2.41
N ALA A 349 -29.20 -26.45 2.59
CA ALA A 349 -30.05 -27.18 1.64
C ALA A 349 -30.17 -26.43 0.31
N VAL A 350 -30.32 -25.10 0.33
CA VAL A 350 -30.27 -24.25 -0.87
C VAL A 350 -28.91 -24.37 -1.55
N LEU A 351 -27.82 -24.24 -0.79
CA LEU A 351 -26.44 -24.33 -1.31
C LEU A 351 -26.16 -25.67 -2.00
N ARG A 352 -26.64 -26.77 -1.43
CA ARG A 352 -26.41 -28.13 -1.96
C ARG A 352 -27.46 -28.58 -2.96
N GLY A 353 -28.56 -27.84 -3.12
CA GLY A 353 -29.70 -28.27 -3.91
C GLY A 353 -30.32 -29.55 -3.37
N THR A 354 -30.39 -29.69 -2.05
CA THR A 354 -30.88 -30.88 -1.35
C THR A 354 -32.32 -31.21 -1.75
N ASP A 355 -32.58 -32.49 -2.03
CA ASP A 355 -33.93 -32.98 -2.30
C ASP A 355 -34.74 -33.08 -0.99
N THR A 356 -35.95 -32.53 -0.98
CA THR A 356 -36.82 -32.47 0.21
C THR A 356 -37.85 -33.60 0.27
N THR A 357 -37.84 -34.56 -0.65
CA THR A 357 -38.85 -35.63 -0.72
C THR A 357 -38.61 -36.73 0.31
N GLY A 358 -39.69 -37.24 0.91
CA GLY A 358 -39.72 -38.51 1.64
C GLY A 358 -38.84 -38.64 2.90
N THR A 359 -38.25 -37.56 3.41
CA THR A 359 -37.35 -37.60 4.58
C THR A 359 -37.80 -36.64 5.69
N ALA A 360 -37.45 -36.98 6.94
CA ALA A 360 -37.69 -36.10 8.10
C ALA A 360 -36.98 -34.74 7.96
N LEU A 361 -35.76 -34.74 7.41
CA LEU A 361 -35.04 -33.52 7.06
C LEU A 361 -35.81 -32.71 6.01
N GLY A 362 -36.28 -33.34 4.94
CA GLY A 362 -37.04 -32.68 3.88
C GLY A 362 -38.33 -32.01 4.41
N ALA A 363 -39.08 -32.69 5.26
CA ALA A 363 -40.26 -32.11 5.91
C ALA A 363 -39.91 -30.89 6.78
N ALA A 364 -38.83 -30.97 7.57
CA ALA A 364 -38.36 -29.85 8.39
C ALA A 364 -37.88 -28.65 7.54
N LEU A 365 -37.20 -28.92 6.42
CA LEU A 365 -36.75 -27.89 5.48
C LEU A 365 -37.93 -27.18 4.82
N LEU A 366 -38.96 -27.90 4.39
CA LEU A 366 -40.17 -27.31 3.80
C LEU A 366 -40.94 -26.47 4.81
N ALA A 367 -41.08 -26.94 6.06
CA ALA A 367 -41.70 -26.17 7.14
C ALA A 367 -40.92 -24.87 7.41
N THR A 368 -39.58 -24.94 7.45
CA THR A 368 -38.73 -23.77 7.66
C THR A 368 -38.77 -22.82 6.45
N ALA A 369 -38.80 -23.34 5.22
CA ALA A 369 -38.90 -22.56 3.99
C ALA A 369 -40.23 -21.77 3.93
N ALA A 370 -41.33 -22.41 4.31
CA ALA A 370 -42.65 -21.76 4.37
C ALA A 370 -42.68 -20.59 5.37
N ALA A 371 -41.88 -20.65 6.45
CA ALA A 371 -41.74 -19.56 7.40
C ALA A 371 -40.86 -18.40 6.90
N HIS A 372 -40.11 -18.58 5.80
CA HIS A 372 -39.14 -17.62 5.28
C HIS A 372 -39.25 -17.38 3.76
N PRO A 373 -40.42 -16.96 3.25
CA PRO A 373 -40.68 -16.81 1.81
C PRO A 373 -39.84 -15.71 1.13
N HIS A 374 -39.28 -14.77 1.90
CA HIS A 374 -38.40 -13.73 1.38
C HIS A 374 -36.94 -14.19 1.21
N ALA A 375 -36.56 -15.31 1.85
CA ALA A 375 -35.21 -15.86 1.75
C ALA A 375 -35.12 -16.94 0.67
N VAL A 376 -36.19 -17.73 0.54
CA VAL A 376 -36.22 -18.92 -0.31
C VAL A 376 -37.58 -19.11 -0.98
N ARG A 377 -37.58 -19.86 -2.08
CA ARG A 377 -38.78 -20.37 -2.75
C ARG A 377 -38.68 -21.87 -2.94
N VAL A 378 -39.82 -22.56 -2.90
CA VAL A 378 -39.90 -23.99 -3.21
C VAL A 378 -40.07 -24.14 -4.74
N ASP A 379 -39.29 -25.04 -5.33
CA ASP A 379 -39.23 -25.29 -6.77
C ASP A 379 -39.16 -26.81 -7.00
N GLY A 380 -40.33 -27.44 -7.20
CA GLY A 380 -40.46 -28.88 -7.25
C GLY A 380 -40.01 -29.55 -5.94
N SER A 381 -39.06 -30.47 -6.02
CA SER A 381 -38.48 -31.16 -4.84
C SER A 381 -37.32 -30.41 -4.16
N ARG A 382 -37.06 -29.15 -4.54
CA ARG A 382 -35.89 -28.40 -4.05
C ARG A 382 -36.27 -27.02 -3.55
N VAL A 383 -35.42 -26.47 -2.69
CA VAL A 383 -35.50 -25.09 -2.22
C VAL A 383 -34.46 -24.25 -2.97
N ARG A 384 -34.86 -23.09 -3.49
CA ARG A 384 -34.03 -22.13 -4.23
C ARG A 384 -33.97 -20.80 -3.50
N ALA A 385 -32.91 -20.03 -3.71
CA ALA A 385 -32.79 -18.69 -3.13
C ALA A 385 -33.74 -17.68 -3.77
N ALA A 386 -34.26 -16.76 -2.95
CA ALA A 386 -34.97 -15.56 -3.38
C ALA A 386 -34.10 -14.33 -3.07
N THR A 387 -33.09 -14.07 -3.91
CA THR A 387 -32.06 -13.05 -3.60
C THR A 387 -32.51 -11.63 -3.93
N TRP A 388 -32.09 -10.67 -3.11
CA TRP A 388 -32.21 -9.24 -3.38
C TRP A 388 -31.51 -8.83 -4.69
N LEU A 389 -30.31 -9.37 -4.97
CA LEU A 389 -29.55 -9.02 -6.18
C LEU A 389 -30.33 -9.38 -7.46
N GLY A 390 -31.01 -10.54 -7.45
CA GLY A 390 -31.90 -10.93 -8.56
C GLY A 390 -33.00 -9.91 -8.80
N ARG A 391 -33.68 -9.45 -7.73
CA ARG A 391 -34.72 -8.40 -7.84
C ARG A 391 -34.16 -7.08 -8.35
N ALA A 392 -32.98 -6.67 -7.89
CA ALA A 392 -32.33 -5.42 -8.29
C ALA A 392 -31.94 -5.43 -9.77
N GLU A 393 -31.32 -6.52 -10.24
CA GLU A 393 -30.93 -6.67 -11.65
C GLU A 393 -32.14 -6.81 -12.59
N GLU A 394 -33.22 -7.45 -12.14
CA GLU A 394 -34.48 -7.48 -12.88
C GLU A 394 -35.08 -6.07 -13.01
N ALA A 395 -35.13 -5.30 -11.92
CA ALA A 395 -35.65 -3.94 -11.93
C ALA A 395 -34.82 -3.01 -12.83
N LEU A 396 -33.49 -3.10 -12.78
CA LEU A 396 -32.59 -2.31 -13.63
C LEU A 396 -32.72 -2.67 -15.12
N ARG A 397 -32.96 -3.94 -15.47
CA ARG A 397 -33.18 -4.38 -16.86
C ARG A 397 -34.58 -4.05 -17.38
N GLY A 398 -35.57 -3.98 -16.49
CA GLY A 398 -36.98 -3.78 -16.84
C GLY A 398 -37.32 -2.38 -17.37
N GLY A 399 -36.39 -1.43 -17.37
CA GLY A 399 -36.59 -0.08 -17.88
C GLY A 399 -37.48 0.82 -17.00
N ASP A 400 -37.81 0.37 -15.79
CA ASP A 400 -38.58 1.13 -14.79
C ASP A 400 -37.64 1.70 -13.72
N PRO A 401 -37.22 2.98 -13.85
CA PRO A 401 -36.25 3.57 -12.95
C PRO A 401 -36.80 3.80 -11.53
N ASP A 402 -38.11 3.91 -11.34
CA ASP A 402 -38.73 4.06 -10.02
C ASP A 402 -38.74 2.71 -9.27
N ARG A 403 -39.06 1.60 -9.97
CA ARG A 403 -38.91 0.25 -9.39
C ARG A 403 -37.46 -0.06 -9.03
N ALA A 404 -36.51 0.31 -9.89
CA ALA A 404 -35.10 0.14 -9.61
C ALA A 404 -34.65 0.96 -8.39
N LEU A 405 -35.08 2.22 -8.29
CA LEU A 405 -34.81 3.08 -7.12
C LEU A 405 -35.35 2.45 -5.83
N ALA A 406 -36.59 1.96 -5.84
CA ALA A 406 -37.23 1.34 -4.68
C ALA A 406 -36.44 0.12 -4.16
N VAL A 407 -36.02 -0.78 -5.05
CA VAL A 407 -35.25 -1.97 -4.66
C VAL A 407 -33.83 -1.59 -4.20
N LEU A 408 -33.17 -0.67 -4.89
CA LEU A 408 -31.83 -0.19 -4.51
C LEU A 408 -31.84 0.53 -3.15
N ALA A 409 -32.91 1.27 -2.84
CA ALA A 409 -33.09 1.96 -1.57
C ALA A 409 -33.15 1.03 -0.34
N GLU A 410 -33.40 -0.27 -0.53
CA GLU A 410 -33.30 -1.27 0.54
C GLU A 410 -31.85 -1.47 1.00
N ARG A 411 -30.86 -1.25 0.13
CA ARG A 411 -29.42 -1.40 0.42
C ARG A 411 -28.65 -0.13 0.00
N PRO A 412 -28.53 0.87 0.89
CA PRO A 412 -27.92 2.18 0.57
C PRO A 412 -26.52 2.11 -0.06
N GLY A 413 -25.68 1.17 0.38
CA GLY A 413 -24.36 0.97 -0.21
C GLY A 413 -24.37 0.48 -1.66
N GLU A 414 -25.42 -0.25 -2.07
CA GLU A 414 -25.61 -0.65 -3.47
C GLU A 414 -26.27 0.45 -4.29
N LEU A 415 -27.22 1.19 -3.71
CA LEU A 415 -27.80 2.40 -4.33
C LEU A 415 -26.69 3.37 -4.75
N VAL A 416 -25.76 3.69 -3.85
CA VAL A 416 -24.64 4.59 -4.15
C VAL A 416 -23.73 4.04 -5.26
N ARG A 417 -23.42 2.74 -5.23
CA ARG A 417 -22.57 2.10 -6.26
C ARG A 417 -23.21 2.03 -7.64
N ARG A 418 -24.54 1.95 -7.70
CA ARG A 418 -25.32 1.86 -8.95
C ARG A 418 -25.97 3.19 -9.35
N LEU A 419 -25.65 4.29 -8.66
CA LEU A 419 -26.33 5.58 -8.86
C LEU A 419 -26.13 6.13 -10.28
N ASP A 420 -24.92 6.03 -10.86
CA ASP A 420 -24.69 6.41 -12.27
C ASP A 420 -25.60 5.63 -13.23
N HIS A 421 -25.76 4.31 -13.01
CA HIS A 421 -26.64 3.51 -13.85
C HIS A 421 -28.10 3.93 -13.69
N LEU A 422 -28.55 4.13 -12.45
CA LEU A 422 -29.91 4.57 -12.15
C LEU A 422 -30.22 5.94 -12.79
N LEU A 423 -29.32 6.93 -12.64
CA LEU A 423 -29.49 8.26 -13.22
C LEU A 423 -29.54 8.23 -14.76
N ARG A 424 -28.74 7.37 -15.39
CA ARG A 424 -28.82 7.16 -16.85
C ARG A 424 -30.13 6.52 -17.31
N LEU A 425 -30.80 5.73 -16.47
CA LEU A 425 -32.13 5.19 -16.79
C LEU A 425 -33.23 6.27 -16.72
N TYR A 426 -33.10 7.23 -15.80
CA TYR A 426 -33.99 8.40 -15.79
C TYR A 426 -33.76 9.32 -16.99
N ALA A 427 -32.49 9.48 -17.42
CA ALA A 427 -32.10 10.34 -18.54
C ALA A 427 -32.68 11.77 -18.46
N ALA A 428 -32.79 12.31 -17.24
CA ALA A 428 -33.41 13.59 -16.95
C ALA A 428 -32.39 14.75 -17.00
N ASP A 429 -32.86 15.94 -17.37
CA ASP A 429 -32.03 17.15 -17.39
C ASP A 429 -31.70 17.70 -16.00
N ALA A 430 -32.53 17.37 -15.00
CA ALA A 430 -32.36 17.74 -13.60
C ALA A 430 -32.59 16.51 -12.70
N LEU A 431 -32.06 16.55 -11.47
CA LEU A 431 -32.19 15.45 -10.52
C LEU A 431 -33.68 15.20 -10.18
N PRO A 432 -34.23 14.00 -10.46
CA PRO A 432 -35.63 13.73 -10.14
C PRO A 432 -35.92 13.88 -8.64
N PRO A 433 -37.02 14.55 -8.23
CA PRO A 433 -37.32 14.80 -6.82
C PRO A 433 -37.36 13.54 -5.95
N GLN A 434 -37.92 12.44 -6.46
CA GLN A 434 -37.96 11.17 -5.73
C GLN A 434 -36.56 10.58 -5.49
N VAL A 435 -35.62 10.77 -6.42
CA VAL A 435 -34.22 10.33 -6.26
C VAL A 435 -33.55 11.17 -5.18
N ALA A 436 -33.71 12.49 -5.23
CA ALA A 436 -33.15 13.39 -4.22
C ALA A 436 -33.66 13.05 -2.80
N GLU A 437 -34.96 12.81 -2.66
CA GLU A 437 -35.58 12.42 -1.38
C GLU A 437 -35.05 11.08 -0.86
N VAL A 438 -34.96 10.07 -1.73
CA VAL A 438 -34.42 8.75 -1.34
C VAL A 438 -32.95 8.87 -0.95
N LEU A 439 -32.15 9.62 -1.70
CA LEU A 439 -30.74 9.85 -1.38
C LEU A 439 -30.60 10.55 -0.02
N ALA A 440 -31.30 11.65 0.22
CA ALA A 440 -31.26 12.35 1.51
C ALA A 440 -31.61 11.44 2.70
N ARG A 441 -32.60 10.54 2.53
CA ARG A 441 -33.00 9.58 3.58
C ARG A 441 -32.06 8.40 3.75
N ARG A 442 -31.35 7.98 2.70
CA ARG A 442 -30.56 6.72 2.68
C ARG A 442 -29.06 6.91 2.76
N LEU A 443 -28.51 8.04 2.30
CA LEU A 443 -27.08 8.36 2.40
C LEU A 443 -26.52 8.23 3.83
N PRO A 444 -27.22 8.62 4.91
CA PRO A 444 -26.73 8.42 6.28
C PRO A 444 -26.44 6.97 6.67
N LYS A 445 -26.99 6.00 5.93
CA LYS A 445 -26.82 4.56 6.16
C LYS A 445 -25.81 3.93 5.18
N ALA A 446 -25.26 4.68 4.24
CA ALA A 446 -24.22 4.20 3.34
C ALA A 446 -22.83 4.30 4.01
N GLY A 447 -21.95 3.33 3.73
CA GLY A 447 -20.58 3.39 4.24
C GLY A 447 -19.75 4.52 3.62
N PRO A 448 -18.72 5.05 4.29
CA PRO A 448 -17.90 6.16 3.79
C PRO A 448 -17.21 5.88 2.47
N GLY A 449 -16.63 4.68 2.31
CA GLY A 449 -15.92 4.28 1.09
C GLY A 449 -16.76 4.42 -0.18
N PRO A 450 -17.96 3.81 -0.24
CA PRO A 450 -18.91 4.01 -1.35
C PRO A 450 -19.29 5.48 -1.59
N VAL A 451 -19.56 6.25 -0.52
CA VAL A 451 -19.94 7.66 -0.63
C VAL A 451 -18.82 8.47 -1.28
N LEU A 452 -17.59 8.40 -0.75
CA LEU A 452 -16.44 9.14 -1.28
C LEU A 452 -16.06 8.67 -2.69
N SER A 453 -16.14 7.35 -2.97
CA SER A 453 -15.83 6.81 -4.30
C SER A 453 -16.83 7.28 -5.35
N ALA A 454 -18.12 7.28 -5.02
CA ALA A 454 -19.17 7.73 -5.92
C ALA A 454 -19.13 9.25 -6.12
N LEU A 455 -18.92 10.02 -5.04
CA LEU A 455 -18.77 11.48 -5.11
C LEU A 455 -17.69 11.89 -6.11
N GLY A 456 -16.48 11.34 -5.98
CA GLY A 456 -15.37 11.64 -6.89
C GLY A 456 -15.71 11.33 -8.35
N ARG A 457 -16.31 10.16 -8.61
CA ARG A 457 -16.67 9.77 -10.00
C ARG A 457 -17.82 10.60 -10.56
N LEU A 458 -18.86 10.88 -9.79
CA LEU A 458 -20.06 11.58 -10.24
C LEU A 458 -19.79 13.02 -10.64
N ARG A 459 -18.82 13.69 -10.00
CA ARG A 459 -18.42 15.07 -10.33
C ARG A 459 -18.03 15.25 -11.79
N ILE A 460 -17.42 14.25 -12.41
CA ILE A 460 -16.99 14.32 -13.81
C ILE A 460 -17.93 13.58 -14.77
N ARG A 461 -19.09 13.09 -14.30
CA ARG A 461 -19.99 12.32 -15.17
C ARG A 461 -20.73 13.14 -16.22
N HIS A 462 -20.71 14.47 -16.09
CA HIS A 462 -21.20 15.36 -17.13
C HIS A 462 -20.23 15.56 -18.30
N LEU A 463 -18.98 15.10 -18.14
CA LEU A 463 -17.97 15.10 -19.19
C LEU A 463 -17.95 13.73 -19.91
N PRO A 464 -17.61 13.69 -21.21
CA PRO A 464 -17.34 12.45 -21.90
C PRO A 464 -16.13 11.74 -21.27
N GLY A 465 -16.30 10.46 -20.95
CA GLY A 465 -15.20 9.62 -20.47
C GLY A 465 -14.44 9.00 -21.64
N THR A 466 -13.15 8.75 -21.48
CA THR A 466 -12.34 8.00 -22.47
C THR A 466 -12.23 6.53 -22.07
N ARG A 467 -11.82 6.27 -20.82
CA ARG A 467 -11.52 4.94 -20.30
C ARG A 467 -12.13 4.72 -18.92
N ARG A 468 -12.45 3.46 -18.64
CA ARG A 468 -12.74 2.95 -17.29
C ARG A 468 -11.69 1.92 -16.91
N VAL A 469 -11.18 2.06 -15.70
CA VAL A 469 -10.23 1.11 -15.12
C VAL A 469 -10.90 0.42 -13.93
N PHE A 470 -10.83 -0.90 -13.93
CA PHE A 470 -11.28 -1.75 -12.85
C PHE A 470 -10.08 -2.39 -12.18
N PHE A 471 -10.13 -2.48 -10.86
CA PHE A 471 -9.14 -3.19 -10.06
C PHE A 471 -9.83 -4.41 -9.44
N PRO A 472 -9.80 -5.58 -10.11
CA PRO A 472 -10.38 -6.80 -9.58
C PRO A 472 -9.81 -7.13 -8.19
N ARG A 473 -10.62 -7.80 -7.37
CA ARG A 473 -10.19 -8.20 -6.03
C ARG A 473 -9.13 -9.30 -6.15
N GLY A 474 -7.94 -9.08 -5.59
CA GLY A 474 -6.83 -10.03 -5.57
C GLY A 474 -5.82 -9.73 -4.46
N GLN A 475 -4.79 -10.59 -4.34
CA GLN A 475 -3.66 -10.36 -3.42
C GLN A 475 -2.76 -9.21 -3.90
N VAL A 476 -2.65 -9.08 -5.23
CA VAL A 476 -1.97 -8.01 -5.94
C VAL A 476 -2.97 -7.22 -6.77
N ALA A 477 -2.63 -5.98 -7.12
CA ALA A 477 -3.50 -5.10 -7.87
C ALA A 477 -3.29 -5.26 -9.38
N HIS A 478 -4.22 -5.93 -10.06
CA HIS A 478 -4.31 -5.92 -11.52
C HIS A 478 -5.21 -4.78 -12.01
N SER A 479 -4.93 -4.22 -13.19
CA SER A 479 -5.81 -3.28 -13.87
C SER A 479 -6.46 -3.92 -15.09
N PHE A 480 -7.79 -3.82 -15.19
CA PHE A 480 -8.56 -4.16 -16.39
C PHE A 480 -9.19 -2.89 -16.97
N THR A 481 -8.94 -2.59 -18.24
CA THR A 481 -9.37 -1.33 -18.86
C THR A 481 -10.37 -1.57 -19.99
N VAL A 482 -11.36 -0.68 -20.11
CA VAL A 482 -12.34 -0.68 -21.22
C VAL A 482 -12.63 0.76 -21.65
N SER A 483 -13.15 0.94 -22.86
CA SER A 483 -13.69 2.23 -23.30
C SER A 483 -14.89 2.66 -22.44
N ASP A 484 -15.03 3.96 -22.19
CA ASP A 484 -16.20 4.50 -21.48
C ASP A 484 -17.29 4.97 -22.45
N ASP A 485 -18.10 4.03 -22.92
CA ASP A 485 -19.17 4.31 -23.89
C ASP A 485 -20.48 4.78 -23.22
N ARG A 486 -20.44 5.16 -21.93
CA ARG A 486 -21.64 5.59 -21.20
C ARG A 486 -21.98 7.04 -21.53
N ALA A 487 -23.25 7.29 -21.89
CA ALA A 487 -23.78 8.64 -22.06
C ALA A 487 -23.46 9.52 -20.82
N PRO A 488 -22.93 10.75 -21.02
CA PRO A 488 -22.78 11.72 -19.95
C PRO A 488 -24.12 12.02 -19.26
N LEU A 489 -24.06 12.33 -17.97
CA LEU A 489 -25.18 12.90 -17.24
C LEU A 489 -25.24 14.42 -17.51
N THR A 490 -26.34 15.09 -17.20
CA THR A 490 -26.34 16.55 -17.26
C THR A 490 -25.55 17.14 -16.10
N GLU A 491 -24.96 18.32 -16.30
CA GLU A 491 -24.21 19.00 -15.25
C GLU A 491 -25.09 19.29 -14.03
N ALA A 492 -26.35 19.71 -14.26
CA ALA A 492 -27.32 19.97 -13.20
C ALA A 492 -27.60 18.73 -12.34
N VAL A 493 -27.75 17.54 -12.94
CA VAL A 493 -27.90 16.27 -12.18
C VAL A 493 -26.65 16.01 -11.34
N THR A 494 -25.45 16.08 -11.94
CA THR A 494 -24.21 15.78 -11.20
C THR A 494 -23.98 16.75 -10.06
N ARG A 495 -24.25 18.05 -10.26
CA ARG A 495 -24.13 19.09 -9.24
C ARG A 495 -25.03 18.83 -8.04
N SER A 496 -26.33 18.63 -8.25
CA SER A 496 -27.28 18.37 -7.17
C SER A 496 -26.98 17.09 -6.40
N VAL A 497 -26.51 16.04 -7.08
CA VAL A 497 -26.10 14.81 -6.40
C VAL A 497 -24.83 15.03 -5.56
N CYS A 498 -23.84 15.75 -6.10
CA CYS A 498 -22.62 16.07 -5.35
C CYS A 498 -22.92 16.92 -4.11
N GLU A 499 -23.81 17.92 -4.21
CA GLU A 499 -24.27 18.73 -3.07
C GLU A 499 -24.88 17.87 -1.94
N LEU A 500 -25.72 16.88 -2.28
CA LEU A 500 -26.29 15.95 -1.28
C LEU A 500 -25.21 15.09 -0.60
N PHE A 501 -24.21 14.65 -1.36
CA PHE A 501 -23.11 13.84 -0.84
C PHE A 501 -22.17 14.66 0.04
N GLU A 502 -21.80 15.86 -0.38
CA GLU A 502 -20.95 16.79 0.37
C GLU A 502 -21.65 17.25 1.65
N GLY A 503 -22.95 17.57 1.59
CA GLY A 503 -23.74 17.89 2.77
C GLY A 503 -23.79 16.75 3.77
N GLU A 504 -23.94 15.50 3.31
CA GLU A 504 -23.88 14.33 4.20
C GLU A 504 -22.48 14.14 4.80
N VAL A 505 -21.40 14.30 4.02
CA VAL A 505 -20.02 14.23 4.52
C VAL A 505 -19.80 15.26 5.64
N LEU A 506 -20.16 16.53 5.41
CA LEU A 506 -20.04 17.59 6.39
C LEU A 506 -20.89 17.33 7.65
N ARG A 507 -22.12 16.81 7.47
CA ARG A 507 -22.99 16.44 8.60
C ARG A 507 -22.36 15.36 9.49
N ARG A 508 -21.68 14.38 8.90
CA ARG A 508 -20.98 13.34 9.68
C ARG A 508 -19.77 13.90 10.42
N LEU A 509 -18.98 14.74 9.76
CA LEU A 509 -17.77 15.33 10.36
C LEU A 509 -18.09 16.35 11.46
N ALA A 510 -19.24 17.02 11.39
CA ALA A 510 -19.72 17.94 12.42
C ALA A 510 -20.07 17.25 13.75
N ALA A 511 -20.16 15.92 13.78
CA ALA A 511 -20.36 15.15 15.00
C ALA A 511 -19.06 14.87 15.79
N ALA A 512 -17.90 15.13 15.19
CA ALA A 512 -16.61 14.98 15.85
C ALA A 512 -16.28 16.19 16.75
N ASP A 513 -15.32 16.03 17.66
CA ASP A 513 -14.91 17.10 18.56
C ASP A 513 -14.39 18.33 17.78
N PRO A 514 -14.81 19.55 18.18
CA PRO A 514 -14.36 20.79 17.57
C PRO A 514 -12.89 21.06 17.85
N CYS A 515 -12.29 21.87 16.99
CA CYS A 515 -10.90 22.33 17.07
C CYS A 515 -10.85 23.85 16.93
N ASP A 516 -9.83 24.48 17.51
CA ASP A 516 -9.64 25.92 17.40
C ASP A 516 -9.16 26.31 16.00
N VAL A 517 -8.23 25.54 15.42
CA VAL A 517 -7.64 25.81 14.11
C VAL A 517 -7.27 24.53 13.37
N ALA A 518 -7.48 24.55 12.05
CA ALA A 518 -6.91 23.54 11.16
C ALA A 518 -5.74 24.13 10.35
N VAL A 519 -4.71 23.32 10.10
CA VAL A 519 -3.61 23.66 9.18
C VAL A 519 -3.56 22.62 8.07
N LEU A 520 -3.74 23.04 6.83
CA LEU A 520 -3.86 22.16 5.67
C LEU A 520 -2.77 22.45 4.64
N ASP A 521 -2.14 21.40 4.11
CA ASP A 521 -1.22 21.51 2.97
C ASP A 521 -1.98 21.33 1.64
N SER A 522 -1.89 22.32 0.75
CA SER A 522 -2.52 22.28 -0.58
C SER A 522 -2.08 21.09 -1.44
N ARG A 523 -0.87 20.54 -1.22
CA ARG A 523 -0.37 19.37 -1.96
C ARG A 523 -1.16 18.10 -1.68
N LEU A 524 -1.99 18.06 -0.63
CA LEU A 524 -2.95 16.98 -0.41
C LEU A 524 -3.92 16.78 -1.59
N ALA A 525 -4.06 17.77 -2.48
CA ALA A 525 -4.88 17.67 -3.69
C ALA A 525 -4.34 16.63 -4.68
N HIS A 526 -3.08 16.23 -4.53
CA HIS A 526 -2.44 15.20 -5.32
C HIS A 526 -2.55 13.81 -4.69
N LEU A 527 -3.03 13.71 -3.45
CA LEU A 527 -3.19 12.44 -2.75
C LEU A 527 -4.64 11.98 -2.78
N HIS A 528 -4.88 10.75 -3.23
CA HIS A 528 -6.23 10.19 -3.25
C HIS A 528 -6.65 9.64 -1.89
N VAL A 529 -7.95 9.73 -1.62
CA VAL A 529 -8.54 8.94 -0.53
C VAL A 529 -8.31 7.45 -0.81
N PRO A 530 -7.75 6.67 0.15
CA PRO A 530 -7.47 5.27 -0.07
C PRO A 530 -8.75 4.46 -0.35
N SER A 531 -8.78 3.77 -1.48
CA SER A 531 -9.85 2.84 -1.85
C SER A 531 -9.30 1.41 -1.89
N ALA A 532 -9.54 0.64 -0.82
CA ALA A 532 -9.12 -0.77 -0.64
C ALA A 532 -7.59 -1.02 -0.60
N GLU A 533 -7.03 -1.03 0.61
CA GLU A 533 -5.57 -1.18 0.87
C GLU A 533 -5.07 -2.65 0.91
N ARG A 534 -5.93 -3.64 0.62
CA ARG A 534 -5.58 -5.07 0.77
C ARG A 534 -4.43 -5.54 -0.13
N ALA A 535 -4.31 -4.94 -1.31
CA ALA A 535 -3.33 -5.28 -2.32
C ALA A 535 -2.20 -4.25 -2.40
N ALA A 536 -2.09 -3.37 -1.40
CA ALA A 536 -0.97 -2.44 -1.33
C ALA A 536 0.32 -3.20 -1.00
N ALA A 537 1.40 -2.90 -1.72
CA ALA A 537 2.72 -3.40 -1.37
C ALA A 537 3.12 -2.96 0.05
N LYS A 538 3.90 -3.81 0.73
CA LYS A 538 4.56 -3.41 1.99
C LYS A 538 5.57 -2.33 1.63
N ALA A 539 5.52 -1.16 2.29
CA ALA A 539 6.30 -0.01 1.87
C ALA A 539 6.81 0.83 3.04
N LEU A 540 7.90 1.57 2.81
CA LEU A 540 8.48 2.51 3.76
C LEU A 540 7.52 3.68 4.03
N VAL A 541 6.90 4.20 2.97
CA VAL A 541 5.84 5.22 3.05
C VAL A 541 4.59 4.69 2.35
N THR A 542 3.48 4.60 3.08
CA THR A 542 2.21 4.10 2.53
C THR A 542 1.51 5.21 1.74
N VAL A 543 1.59 5.11 0.41
CA VAL A 543 0.98 6.06 -0.52
C VAL A 543 -0.29 5.45 -1.10
N PRO A 544 -1.46 6.13 -1.02
CA PRO A 544 -2.68 5.61 -1.64
C PRO A 544 -2.51 5.48 -3.15
N LYS A 545 -2.95 4.35 -3.71
CA LYS A 545 -2.88 4.08 -5.15
C LYS A 545 -3.50 5.19 -5.98
N GLY A 546 -2.80 5.60 -7.02
CA GLY A 546 -3.17 6.69 -7.92
C GLY A 546 -2.83 8.08 -7.40
N SER A 547 -2.25 8.20 -6.21
CA SER A 547 -1.75 9.50 -5.74
C SER A 547 -0.54 9.92 -6.55
N PHE A 548 -0.43 11.22 -6.79
CA PHE A 548 0.71 11.86 -7.40
C PHE A 548 1.54 12.53 -6.31
N GLN A 549 2.86 12.40 -6.38
CA GLN A 549 3.79 13.05 -5.47
C GLN A 549 4.85 13.80 -6.27
N ALA A 550 5.28 14.93 -5.73
CA ALA A 550 6.47 15.61 -6.25
C ALA A 550 7.67 14.68 -6.14
N LEU A 551 8.56 14.74 -7.13
CA LEU A 551 9.84 14.10 -6.99
C LEU A 551 10.63 14.82 -5.89
N PRO A 552 11.31 14.08 -5.01
CA PRO A 552 12.18 14.68 -4.01
C PRO A 552 13.33 15.46 -4.65
N ASP A 553 13.83 16.47 -3.94
CA ASP A 553 14.96 17.27 -4.38
C ASP A 553 16.19 16.38 -4.66
N GLY A 554 16.79 16.60 -5.82
CA GLY A 554 17.94 15.86 -6.33
C GLY A 554 18.06 16.02 -7.84
N GLU A 555 19.26 15.77 -8.37
CA GLU A 555 19.52 15.82 -9.81
C GLU A 555 19.24 14.46 -10.48
N VAL A 556 19.35 13.37 -9.72
CA VAL A 556 19.24 12.01 -10.24
C VAL A 556 18.29 11.16 -9.39
N LEU A 557 17.34 10.52 -10.05
CA LEU A 557 16.47 9.49 -9.46
C LEU A 557 17.10 8.12 -9.70
N ARG A 558 17.60 7.47 -8.65
CA ARG A 558 18.13 6.10 -8.74
C ARG A 558 17.05 5.10 -8.37
N MET A 559 16.55 4.37 -9.35
CA MET A 559 15.77 3.15 -9.10
C MET A 559 16.69 2.06 -8.56
N PHE A 560 16.20 1.25 -7.63
CA PHE A 560 16.91 0.07 -7.16
C PHE A 560 16.01 -1.15 -7.05
N LEU A 561 16.62 -2.31 -7.25
CA LEU A 561 16.05 -3.64 -7.09
C LEU A 561 17.04 -4.48 -6.30
N HIS A 562 16.55 -5.28 -5.36
CA HIS A 562 17.32 -6.31 -4.66
C HIS A 562 16.50 -7.58 -4.56
N TRP A 563 17.15 -8.73 -4.73
CA TRP A 563 16.51 -10.02 -4.50
C TRP A 563 17.51 -11.08 -4.03
N MET A 564 16.97 -12.15 -3.50
CA MET A 564 17.68 -13.37 -3.15
C MET A 564 16.94 -14.57 -3.72
N GLU A 565 17.67 -15.48 -4.34
CA GLU A 565 17.09 -16.68 -4.94
C GLU A 565 16.88 -17.79 -3.90
N PRO A 566 15.81 -18.61 -4.02
CA PRO A 566 15.62 -19.76 -3.15
C PRO A 566 16.65 -20.86 -3.45
N ALA A 567 16.90 -21.71 -2.45
CA ALA A 567 17.88 -22.78 -2.58
C ALA A 567 17.60 -23.65 -3.83
N ARG A 568 18.66 -23.88 -4.64
CA ARG A 568 18.65 -24.71 -5.85
C ARG A 568 17.78 -24.19 -7.01
N LYS A 569 17.32 -22.94 -6.96
CA LYS A 569 16.52 -22.34 -8.03
C LYS A 569 17.08 -20.97 -8.36
N ARG A 570 17.68 -20.84 -9.54
CA ARG A 570 18.16 -19.54 -10.03
C ARG A 570 16.96 -18.61 -10.22
N VAL A 571 17.10 -17.36 -9.81
CA VAL A 571 16.09 -16.32 -10.05
C VAL A 571 16.76 -15.15 -10.74
N ASP A 572 16.12 -14.73 -11.82
CA ASP A 572 16.54 -13.68 -12.71
C ASP A 572 15.47 -12.59 -12.67
N LEU A 573 15.77 -11.50 -11.95
CA LEU A 573 14.89 -10.35 -11.89
C LEU A 573 15.56 -9.18 -12.60
N ASP A 574 14.82 -8.51 -13.45
CA ASP A 574 15.32 -7.34 -14.18
C ASP A 574 14.64 -6.08 -13.68
N LEU A 575 15.45 -5.04 -13.46
CA LEU A 575 14.97 -3.67 -13.39
C LEU A 575 15.03 -3.05 -14.79
N SER A 576 13.98 -2.36 -15.21
CA SER A 576 13.97 -1.69 -16.51
C SER A 576 13.23 -0.38 -16.45
N VAL A 577 13.52 0.54 -17.37
CA VAL A 577 12.81 1.81 -17.51
C VAL A 577 12.40 2.00 -18.96
N VAL A 578 11.10 2.12 -19.20
CA VAL A 578 10.53 2.43 -20.53
C VAL A 578 10.24 3.92 -20.63
N LEU A 579 10.49 4.52 -21.78
CA LEU A 579 10.41 5.96 -22.00
C LEU A 579 9.34 6.26 -23.05
N PHE A 580 8.49 7.26 -22.76
CA PHE A 580 7.45 7.72 -23.68
C PHE A 580 7.45 9.25 -23.80
N ASP A 581 7.06 9.74 -24.96
CA ASP A 581 6.78 11.16 -25.19
C ASP A 581 5.41 11.56 -24.58
N ALA A 582 5.00 12.81 -24.79
CA ALA A 582 3.73 13.33 -24.26
C ALA A 582 2.47 12.66 -24.85
N ASP A 583 2.58 12.07 -26.03
CA ASP A 583 1.50 11.40 -26.75
C ASP A 583 1.46 9.89 -26.50
N TRP A 584 2.30 9.40 -25.58
CA TRP A 584 2.49 7.98 -25.26
C TRP A 584 3.11 7.16 -26.40
N ASN A 585 3.81 7.80 -27.33
CA ASN A 585 4.65 7.07 -28.28
C ASN A 585 5.93 6.62 -27.59
N TYR A 586 6.39 5.43 -27.95
CA TYR A 586 7.65 4.89 -27.45
C TYR A 586 8.84 5.74 -27.88
N ALA A 587 9.61 6.24 -26.90
CA ALA A 587 10.78 7.08 -27.11
C ALA A 587 12.11 6.32 -26.89
N GLY A 588 12.06 5.18 -26.20
CA GLY A 588 13.23 4.37 -25.88
C GLY A 588 13.03 3.54 -24.62
N LEU A 589 14.10 2.85 -24.21
CA LEU A 589 14.16 2.13 -22.95
C LEU A 589 15.60 2.07 -22.45
N CYS A 590 15.75 1.72 -21.18
CA CYS A 590 17.01 1.33 -20.55
C CYS A 590 16.75 0.03 -19.77
N ASP A 591 17.37 -1.08 -20.20
CA ASP A 591 17.19 -2.43 -19.65
C ASP A 591 18.47 -3.28 -19.84
N PHE A 592 18.40 -4.58 -19.55
CA PHE A 592 19.51 -5.52 -19.69
C PHE A 592 20.07 -5.65 -21.13
N THR A 593 19.32 -5.21 -22.15
CA THR A 593 19.76 -5.20 -23.56
C THR A 593 20.33 -3.86 -24.01
N ASN A 594 19.98 -2.77 -23.33
CA ASN A 594 20.45 -1.43 -23.61
C ASN A 594 20.72 -0.67 -22.31
N LEU A 595 21.98 -0.66 -21.88
CA LEU A 595 22.37 -0.18 -20.55
C LEU A 595 22.46 1.35 -20.46
N VAL A 596 22.45 2.06 -21.59
CA VAL A 596 22.64 3.52 -21.65
C VAL A 596 21.69 4.13 -22.66
N TYR A 597 20.86 5.07 -22.21
CA TYR A 597 19.99 5.87 -23.08
C TYR A 597 20.49 7.32 -23.21
N GLY A 598 20.50 7.82 -24.45
CA GLY A 598 20.88 9.19 -24.78
C GLY A 598 22.33 9.52 -24.39
N ALA A 599 22.58 10.76 -23.98
CA ALA A 599 23.86 11.19 -23.43
C ALA A 599 24.04 10.74 -21.98
N ARG A 600 23.83 9.44 -21.71
CA ARG A 600 23.80 8.84 -20.36
C ARG A 600 22.73 9.46 -19.45
N ALA A 601 21.61 9.86 -20.04
CA ALA A 601 20.46 10.39 -19.33
C ALA A 601 19.77 9.29 -18.50
N VAL A 602 19.81 8.04 -18.97
CA VAL A 602 19.42 6.86 -18.18
C VAL A 602 20.52 5.82 -18.26
N VAL A 603 20.98 5.30 -17.12
CA VAL A 603 22.10 4.33 -17.06
C VAL A 603 21.73 3.16 -16.14
N HIS A 604 21.76 1.94 -16.69
CA HIS A 604 21.53 0.68 -15.98
C HIS A 604 22.84 0.13 -15.42
N SER A 605 22.81 -0.48 -14.24
CA SER A 605 24.00 -0.98 -13.55
C SER A 605 24.57 -2.31 -14.06
N GLY A 606 24.16 -2.71 -15.27
CA GLY A 606 24.32 -4.08 -15.76
C GLY A 606 23.33 -5.06 -15.13
N ASP A 607 23.15 -6.19 -15.80
CA ASP A 607 22.17 -7.23 -15.44
C ASP A 607 22.87 -8.37 -14.66
N LEU A 608 22.25 -8.83 -13.58
CA LEU A 608 22.71 -9.98 -12.79
C LEU A 608 21.70 -11.13 -12.81
N VAL A 609 21.93 -12.16 -13.63
CA VAL A 609 20.97 -13.28 -13.79
C VAL A 609 20.89 -14.30 -12.63
N SER A 610 21.48 -14.00 -11.47
CA SER A 610 21.45 -14.88 -10.29
C SER A 610 21.74 -14.14 -9.00
N ALA A 611 21.11 -14.56 -7.90
CA ALA A 611 21.19 -13.90 -6.61
C ALA A 611 21.36 -14.88 -5.43
N PRO A 612 22.44 -15.68 -5.39
CA PRO A 612 22.62 -16.68 -4.35
C PRO A 612 22.72 -16.07 -2.95
N ALA A 613 22.11 -16.75 -1.99
CA ALA A 613 22.31 -16.47 -0.57
C ALA A 613 23.81 -16.64 -0.17
N PRO A 614 24.29 -15.88 0.84
CA PRO A 614 23.56 -14.94 1.67
C PRO A 614 23.50 -13.51 1.10
N HIS A 615 24.19 -13.23 -0.01
CA HIS A 615 24.39 -11.85 -0.48
C HIS A 615 23.30 -11.34 -1.43
N GLY A 616 22.57 -12.22 -2.11
CA GLY A 616 21.56 -11.81 -3.10
C GLY A 616 22.18 -11.12 -4.32
N ALA A 617 21.43 -10.27 -5.01
CA ALA A 617 21.90 -9.38 -6.08
C ALA A 617 21.13 -8.06 -6.03
N SER A 618 21.72 -7.00 -6.59
CA SER A 618 21.04 -5.72 -6.73
C SER A 618 21.25 -5.13 -8.12
N GLU A 619 20.25 -4.41 -8.63
CA GLU A 619 20.33 -3.63 -9.85
C GLU A 619 19.92 -2.18 -9.59
N TYR A 620 20.53 -1.27 -10.32
CA TYR A 620 20.22 0.16 -10.30
C TYR A 620 19.95 0.70 -11.69
N VAL A 621 19.06 1.69 -11.77
CA VAL A 621 18.90 2.55 -12.94
C VAL A 621 18.94 4.00 -12.48
N ASP A 622 19.97 4.74 -12.92
CA ASP A 622 20.10 6.18 -12.68
C ASP A 622 19.37 6.94 -13.78
N ILE A 623 18.42 7.80 -13.41
CA ILE A 623 17.68 8.69 -14.30
C ILE A 623 18.07 10.13 -13.97
N ASP A 624 18.77 10.79 -14.89
CA ASP A 624 18.99 12.23 -14.85
C ASP A 624 17.72 12.93 -15.35
N LEU A 625 17.00 13.57 -14.44
CA LEU A 625 15.64 14.06 -14.72
C LEU A 625 15.65 15.16 -15.78
N ASP A 626 16.62 16.06 -15.73
CA ASP A 626 16.70 17.21 -16.64
C ASP A 626 17.27 16.78 -18.00
N ALA A 627 18.33 15.97 -18.02
CA ALA A 627 18.89 15.48 -19.27
C ALA A 627 17.89 14.59 -20.03
N LEU A 628 17.07 13.82 -19.30
CA LEU A 628 16.01 13.01 -19.92
C LEU A 628 14.88 13.89 -20.45
N ALA A 629 14.44 14.90 -19.71
CA ALA A 629 13.43 15.84 -20.18
C ALA A 629 13.88 16.60 -21.45
N ASP A 630 15.14 17.04 -21.50
CA ASP A 630 15.74 17.71 -22.65
C ASP A 630 15.79 16.83 -23.92
N SER A 631 15.66 15.52 -23.78
CA SER A 631 15.60 14.57 -24.90
C SER A 631 14.20 14.42 -25.53
N GLY A 632 13.20 15.13 -25.02
CA GLY A 632 11.81 15.08 -25.49
C GLY A 632 10.97 13.97 -24.85
N VAL A 633 11.53 13.24 -23.87
CA VAL A 633 10.79 12.28 -23.05
C VAL A 633 9.96 13.01 -22.01
N ARG A 634 8.72 12.57 -21.82
CA ARG A 634 7.87 13.05 -20.72
C ARG A 634 7.70 12.01 -19.62
N PHE A 635 7.44 10.77 -20.01
CA PHE A 635 7.12 9.71 -19.08
C PHE A 635 8.25 8.68 -19.00
N ALA A 636 8.71 8.40 -17.79
CA ALA A 636 9.60 7.28 -17.52
C ALA A 636 8.89 6.28 -16.61
N MET A 637 8.81 5.03 -17.05
CA MET A 637 8.08 3.97 -16.36
C MET A 637 9.02 2.85 -15.95
N PRO A 638 9.44 2.81 -14.67
CA PRO A 638 10.16 1.67 -14.13
C PRO A 638 9.27 0.42 -14.13
N VAL A 639 9.88 -0.72 -14.45
CA VAL A 639 9.22 -2.04 -14.44
C VAL A 639 10.19 -3.05 -13.84
N VAL A 640 9.67 -3.92 -12.99
CA VAL A 640 10.42 -5.07 -12.47
C VAL A 640 9.86 -6.34 -13.09
N PHE A 641 10.70 -7.13 -13.76
CA PHE A 641 10.35 -8.42 -14.34
C PHE A 641 10.96 -9.57 -13.56
N SER A 642 10.30 -10.72 -13.55
CA SER A 642 10.92 -12.02 -13.31
C SER A 642 11.09 -12.73 -14.64
N TYR A 643 12.28 -12.60 -15.25
CA TYR A 643 12.59 -13.14 -16.57
C TYR A 643 12.29 -14.63 -16.68
N ASN A 644 12.75 -15.40 -15.69
CA ASN A 644 12.59 -16.86 -15.66
C ASN A 644 11.27 -17.33 -15.00
N ASN A 645 10.27 -16.44 -14.96
CA ASN A 645 8.87 -16.73 -14.66
C ASN A 645 8.61 -17.22 -13.22
N ILE A 646 9.37 -16.70 -12.24
CA ILE A 646 9.24 -17.09 -10.83
C ILE A 646 8.39 -16.04 -10.08
N PRO A 647 7.25 -16.44 -9.49
CA PRO A 647 6.43 -15.52 -8.70
C PRO A 647 7.22 -14.90 -7.53
N PHE A 648 7.00 -13.61 -7.28
CA PHE A 648 7.67 -12.86 -6.21
C PHE A 648 7.47 -13.49 -4.82
N GLU A 649 6.28 -14.07 -4.55
CA GLU A 649 6.00 -14.76 -3.28
C GLU A 649 6.90 -15.98 -2.97
N LEU A 650 7.57 -16.54 -3.98
CA LEU A 650 8.49 -17.66 -3.79
C LEU A 650 9.91 -17.21 -3.46
N LEU A 651 10.19 -15.90 -3.50
CA LEU A 651 11.50 -15.34 -3.23
C LEU A 651 11.68 -15.17 -1.72
N PRO A 652 12.79 -15.69 -1.14
CA PRO A 652 13.12 -15.45 0.25
C PRO A 652 13.23 -13.97 0.61
N ASP A 653 13.72 -13.16 -0.33
CA ASP A 653 13.80 -11.71 -0.21
C ASP A 653 13.72 -11.08 -1.61
N ALA A 654 12.91 -10.03 -1.74
CA ALA A 654 12.75 -9.28 -2.98
C ALA A 654 12.11 -7.92 -2.70
N PHE A 655 12.79 -6.84 -3.10
CA PHE A 655 12.28 -5.49 -2.95
C PHE A 655 12.85 -4.52 -3.97
N ALA A 656 12.12 -3.44 -4.19
CA ALA A 656 12.55 -2.35 -5.05
C ALA A 656 12.20 -0.99 -4.43
N GLY A 657 12.68 0.09 -5.05
CA GLY A 657 12.46 1.42 -4.55
C GLY A 657 13.22 2.48 -5.35
N PHE A 658 13.29 3.68 -4.81
CA PHE A 658 14.10 4.74 -5.39
C PHE A 658 14.77 5.63 -4.34
N MET A 659 15.93 6.15 -4.73
CA MET A 659 16.73 7.13 -4.03
C MET A 659 16.76 8.45 -4.80
N ALA A 660 16.85 9.58 -4.10
CA ALA A 660 17.13 10.88 -4.70
C ALA A 660 18.56 11.29 -4.41
N LEU A 661 19.39 11.32 -5.45
CA LEU A 661 20.79 11.66 -5.33
C LEU A 661 20.99 13.17 -5.58
N PRO A 662 21.77 13.86 -4.74
CA PRO A 662 21.85 15.32 -4.78
C PRO A 662 22.64 15.86 -5.97
N THR A 663 23.54 15.07 -6.58
CA THR A 663 24.43 15.55 -7.65
C THR A 663 24.65 14.51 -8.75
N ARG A 664 24.85 14.99 -9.97
CA ARG A 664 25.31 14.21 -11.14
C ARG A 664 26.74 13.72 -11.01
N SER A 665 27.60 14.55 -10.42
CA SER A 665 29.03 14.31 -10.23
C SER A 665 29.30 13.58 -8.91
N GLY A 666 30.08 12.50 -8.93
CA GLY A 666 30.39 11.73 -7.72
C GLY A 666 29.39 10.60 -7.42
N ARG A 667 28.53 10.25 -8.38
CA ARG A 667 27.72 9.03 -8.32
C ARG A 667 28.63 7.80 -8.19
N THR A 668 28.29 6.91 -7.27
CA THR A 668 28.96 5.63 -7.06
C THR A 668 27.95 4.50 -7.03
N ALA A 669 28.41 3.24 -7.00
CA ALA A 669 27.56 2.06 -6.85
C ALA A 669 27.04 1.87 -5.41
N ARG A 670 27.32 2.80 -4.49
CA ARG A 670 26.93 2.67 -3.09
C ARG A 670 25.43 2.84 -2.94
N TYR A 671 24.81 2.00 -2.10
CA TYR A 671 23.49 2.22 -1.55
C TYR A 671 23.57 3.22 -0.40
N ASP A 672 22.86 4.35 -0.51
CA ASP A 672 22.83 5.39 0.53
C ASP A 672 21.45 5.40 1.22
N PRO A 673 21.33 4.82 2.43
CA PRO A 673 20.08 4.72 3.15
C PRO A 673 19.40 6.07 3.41
N ARG A 674 20.17 7.17 3.59
CA ARG A 674 19.63 8.52 3.86
C ARG A 674 18.89 9.10 2.66
N THR A 675 19.25 8.66 1.46
CA THR A 675 18.64 9.11 0.20
C THR A 675 17.46 8.25 -0.23
N VAL A 676 17.16 7.15 0.48
CA VAL A 676 16.01 6.29 0.20
C VAL A 676 14.72 7.07 0.48
N ARG A 677 13.93 7.28 -0.57
CA ARG A 677 12.67 8.03 -0.50
C ARG A 677 11.47 7.10 -0.51
N GLN A 678 11.58 5.97 -1.20
CA GLN A 678 10.61 4.90 -1.15
C GLN A 678 11.30 3.55 -1.27
N ARG A 679 10.78 2.57 -0.53
CA ARG A 679 11.15 1.16 -0.62
C ARG A 679 9.86 0.35 -0.48
N TYR A 680 9.68 -0.67 -1.32
CA TYR A 680 8.53 -1.58 -1.26
C TYR A 680 8.94 -3.01 -1.56
N ASP A 681 8.25 -3.96 -0.93
CA ASP A 681 8.48 -5.39 -1.14
C ASP A 681 7.78 -5.86 -2.43
N LEU A 682 8.44 -6.74 -3.16
CA LEU A 682 7.85 -7.46 -4.28
C LEU A 682 7.17 -8.72 -3.71
N VAL A 683 5.83 -8.75 -3.78
CA VAL A 683 5.03 -9.79 -3.13
C VAL A 683 3.91 -10.30 -4.01
N GLY A 684 3.37 -11.47 -3.63
CA GLY A 684 2.22 -12.11 -4.24
C GLY A 684 2.58 -12.98 -5.45
N ASN A 685 1.59 -13.72 -5.92
CA ASN A 685 1.68 -14.55 -7.12
C ASN A 685 1.69 -13.71 -8.41
N SER A 686 2.70 -12.85 -8.54
CA SER A 686 2.95 -11.97 -9.68
C SER A 686 4.40 -12.06 -10.11
N ARG A 687 4.66 -11.70 -11.37
CA ARG A 687 5.99 -11.75 -11.98
C ARG A 687 6.43 -10.43 -12.60
N ILE A 688 5.51 -9.49 -12.75
CA ILE A 688 5.78 -8.18 -13.33
C ILE A 688 5.15 -7.13 -12.42
N HIS A 689 5.91 -6.10 -12.08
CA HIS A 689 5.43 -4.99 -11.25
C HIS A 689 5.74 -3.65 -11.92
N VAL A 690 4.72 -2.81 -12.04
CA VAL A 690 4.83 -1.42 -12.49
C VAL A 690 4.52 -0.53 -11.27
N PRO A 691 5.55 -0.16 -10.50
CA PRO A 691 5.40 0.50 -9.20
C PRO A 691 4.89 1.94 -9.33
N LEU A 692 5.41 2.67 -10.31
CA LEU A 692 5.16 4.09 -10.50
C LEU A 692 5.35 4.50 -11.95
N LEU A 693 4.84 5.68 -12.27
CA LEU A 693 5.07 6.38 -13.53
C LEU A 693 5.63 7.77 -13.21
N VAL A 694 6.84 8.06 -13.66
CA VAL A 694 7.46 9.39 -13.54
C VAL A 694 6.92 10.30 -14.64
N ASP A 695 6.43 11.49 -14.28
CA ASP A 695 6.06 12.58 -15.20
C ASP A 695 7.09 13.71 -15.04
N LEU A 696 7.98 13.83 -16.03
CA LEU A 696 9.09 14.79 -16.04
C LEU A 696 8.59 16.23 -16.21
N GLU A 697 7.49 16.43 -16.93
CA GLU A 697 6.90 17.76 -17.13
C GLU A 697 6.38 18.32 -15.80
N ARG A 698 5.71 17.47 -15.01
CA ARG A 698 5.19 17.84 -13.68
C ARG A 698 6.21 17.66 -12.55
N ARG A 699 7.42 17.18 -12.86
CA ARG A 699 8.46 16.76 -11.89
C ARG A 699 7.90 15.98 -10.70
N GLY A 700 7.14 14.93 -11.02
CA GLY A 700 6.51 14.08 -10.01
C GLY A 700 6.35 12.65 -10.49
N PHE A 701 5.75 11.82 -9.65
CA PHE A 701 5.42 10.45 -9.99
C PHE A 701 4.00 10.08 -9.55
N LEU A 702 3.33 9.32 -10.39
CA LEU A 702 2.07 8.66 -10.09
C LEU A 702 2.35 7.29 -9.47
N TRP A 703 1.85 7.05 -8.26
CA TRP A 703 1.96 5.76 -7.59
C TRP A 703 0.92 4.77 -8.15
N THR A 704 1.33 3.90 -9.06
CA THR A 704 0.44 2.92 -9.71
C THR A 704 0.34 1.63 -8.93
N ASP A 705 1.48 1.06 -8.53
CA ASP A 705 1.60 -0.21 -7.80
C ASP A 705 0.72 -1.31 -8.43
N VAL A 706 0.85 -1.49 -9.76
CA VAL A 706 0.06 -2.47 -10.51
C VAL A 706 0.91 -3.65 -10.92
N HIS A 707 0.28 -4.81 -10.99
CA HIS A 707 0.86 -6.07 -11.41
C HIS A 707 0.26 -6.48 -12.75
N LEU A 708 1.11 -6.90 -13.68
CA LEU A 708 0.66 -7.37 -15.00
C LEU A 708 0.44 -8.89 -14.96
N PRO A 709 -0.56 -9.42 -15.69
CA PRO A 709 -0.83 -10.85 -15.74
C PRO A 709 0.32 -11.61 -16.43
N ASP A 710 0.39 -12.94 -16.22
CA ASP A 710 1.48 -13.79 -16.71
C ASP A 710 1.21 -14.43 -18.08
N ASP A 711 0.03 -14.21 -18.66
CA ASP A 711 -0.52 -14.99 -19.79
C ASP A 711 -0.06 -14.56 -21.20
N GLU A 712 0.86 -13.61 -21.32
CA GLU A 712 1.33 -13.10 -22.63
C GLU A 712 2.86 -13.04 -22.80
N GLY A 713 3.64 -13.84 -22.06
CA GLY A 713 5.08 -13.96 -22.35
C GLY A 713 5.88 -12.69 -22.04
N TYR A 714 5.55 -12.02 -20.93
CA TYR A 714 6.24 -10.83 -20.42
C TYR A 714 7.66 -11.15 -19.91
N HIS A 715 8.59 -11.40 -20.83
CA HIS A 715 10.00 -11.70 -20.54
C HIS A 715 10.96 -10.59 -21.02
N SER A 716 10.44 -9.52 -21.64
CA SER A 716 11.23 -8.35 -22.04
C SER A 716 10.34 -7.14 -22.23
N VAL A 717 10.83 -5.95 -21.90
CA VAL A 717 10.11 -4.68 -22.10
C VAL A 717 9.77 -4.46 -23.57
N TRP A 718 10.74 -4.69 -24.44
CA TRP A 718 10.66 -4.37 -25.87
C TRP A 718 9.44 -5.01 -26.55
N ALA A 719 9.19 -6.30 -26.27
CA ALA A 719 8.07 -7.03 -26.86
C ALA A 719 6.69 -6.49 -26.43
N HIS A 720 6.64 -5.77 -25.31
CA HIS A 720 5.39 -5.35 -24.64
C HIS A 720 5.25 -3.84 -24.54
N GLN A 721 6.04 -3.08 -25.30
CA GLN A 721 6.08 -1.62 -25.22
C GLN A 721 4.71 -0.96 -25.49
N GLU A 722 3.90 -1.51 -26.40
CA GLU A 722 2.56 -0.98 -26.71
C GLU A 722 1.56 -1.23 -25.58
N ASP A 723 1.64 -2.40 -24.94
CA ASP A 723 0.79 -2.74 -23.79
C ASP A 723 1.15 -1.90 -22.57
N LEU A 724 2.45 -1.70 -22.35
CA LEU A 724 2.99 -0.81 -21.32
C LEU A 724 2.58 0.65 -21.56
N ALA A 725 2.64 1.15 -22.79
CA ALA A 725 2.13 2.47 -23.16
C ALA A 725 0.63 2.60 -22.88
N ARG A 726 -0.17 1.58 -23.27
CA ARG A 726 -1.62 1.55 -23.04
C ARG A 726 -1.95 1.58 -21.56
N ILE A 727 -1.30 0.75 -20.75
CA ILE A 727 -1.52 0.66 -19.31
C ILE A 727 -1.11 1.97 -18.63
N GLY A 728 0.07 2.51 -18.94
CA GLY A 728 0.54 3.78 -18.42
C GLY A 728 -0.45 4.92 -18.74
N ARG A 729 -0.87 5.04 -20.00
CA ARG A 729 -1.86 6.04 -20.44
C ARG A 729 -3.18 5.90 -19.72
N ASP A 730 -3.75 4.70 -19.71
CA ASP A 730 -5.07 4.45 -19.15
C ASP A 730 -5.07 4.71 -17.62
N LEU A 731 -4.01 4.32 -16.90
CA LEU A 731 -3.84 4.61 -15.47
C LEU A 731 -3.64 6.10 -15.21
N PHE A 732 -2.78 6.77 -15.98
CA PHE A 732 -2.53 8.20 -15.84
C PHE A 732 -3.82 9.02 -16.06
N GLN A 733 -4.58 8.73 -17.12
CA GLN A 733 -5.87 9.39 -17.38
C GLN A 733 -6.89 9.10 -16.28
N TYR A 734 -6.97 7.84 -15.84
CA TYR A 734 -7.94 7.41 -14.84
C TYR A 734 -7.69 8.03 -13.47
N PHE A 735 -6.43 8.18 -13.06
CA PHE A 735 -6.08 8.76 -11.77
C PHE A 735 -5.97 10.28 -11.79
N SER A 736 -5.73 10.91 -12.94
CA SER A 736 -5.67 12.37 -13.03
C SER A 736 -7.03 13.06 -12.91
N THR A 737 -8.15 12.33 -12.89
CA THR A 737 -9.51 12.95 -12.92
C THR A 737 -10.55 12.20 -12.08
N GLY A 738 -11.51 12.94 -11.53
CA GLY A 738 -12.75 12.39 -10.98
C GLY A 738 -12.55 11.47 -9.77
N ARG A 739 -11.62 11.81 -8.88
CA ARG A 739 -11.38 11.11 -7.62
C ARG A 739 -11.46 12.09 -6.46
N THR A 740 -11.93 11.59 -5.33
CA THR A 740 -11.92 12.36 -4.07
C THR A 740 -10.51 12.31 -3.49
N THR A 741 -9.99 13.47 -3.15
CA THR A 741 -8.61 13.67 -2.67
C THR A 741 -8.57 13.83 -1.15
N LEU A 742 -7.39 13.68 -0.56
CA LEU A 742 -7.16 14.00 0.84
C LEU A 742 -7.28 15.49 1.13
N TRP A 743 -7.05 16.37 0.13
CA TRP A 743 -7.33 17.80 0.25
C TRP A 743 -8.79 18.07 0.57
N GLU A 744 -9.69 17.52 -0.24
CA GLU A 744 -11.13 17.73 -0.07
C GLU A 744 -11.60 17.18 1.27
N LEU A 745 -11.16 15.96 1.60
CA LEU A 745 -11.50 15.34 2.88
C LEU A 745 -10.98 16.17 4.06
N ALA A 746 -9.73 16.62 4.04
CA ALA A 746 -9.14 17.42 5.10
C ALA A 746 -9.80 18.80 5.22
N ALA A 747 -10.14 19.44 4.10
CA ALA A 747 -10.89 20.69 4.07
C ALA A 747 -12.31 20.54 4.62
N TRP A 748 -13.00 19.42 4.34
CA TRP A 748 -14.29 19.12 4.96
C TRP A 748 -14.18 18.88 6.47
N HIS A 749 -13.14 18.19 6.92
CA HIS A 749 -12.83 18.06 8.35
C HIS A 749 -12.63 19.42 9.00
N ALA A 750 -11.79 20.26 8.40
CA ALA A 750 -11.48 21.59 8.89
C ALA A 750 -12.73 22.48 8.95
N ALA A 751 -13.51 22.54 7.87
CA ALA A 751 -14.71 23.37 7.78
C ALA A 751 -15.82 22.93 8.75
N ALA A 752 -15.98 21.62 8.97
CA ALA A 752 -16.98 21.08 9.88
C ALA A 752 -16.62 21.28 11.36
N ARG A 753 -15.33 21.25 11.70
CA ARG A 753 -14.86 21.18 13.11
C ARG A 753 -14.21 22.43 13.63
N CYS A 754 -13.59 23.26 12.78
CA CYS A 754 -12.89 24.47 13.20
C CYS A 754 -13.54 25.74 12.63
N ARG A 755 -13.28 26.88 13.27
CA ARG A 755 -13.71 28.21 12.79
C ARG A 755 -12.63 28.94 11.99
N GLU A 756 -11.36 28.55 12.20
CA GLU A 756 -10.20 29.11 11.51
C GLU A 756 -9.47 27.98 10.78
N VAL A 757 -9.11 28.23 9.53
CA VAL A 757 -8.34 27.29 8.69
C VAL A 757 -7.17 28.05 8.08
N ALA A 758 -5.97 27.59 8.36
CA ALA A 758 -4.76 28.02 7.68
C ALA A 758 -4.41 27.02 6.57
N VAL A 759 -4.12 27.51 5.38
CA VAL A 759 -3.73 26.69 4.23
C VAL A 759 -2.32 27.09 3.80
N LEU A 760 -1.42 26.12 3.78
CA LEU A 760 -0.10 26.22 3.15
C LEU A 760 -0.27 26.02 1.65
N ARG A 761 -0.34 27.12 0.91
CA ARG A 761 -0.37 27.11 -0.55
C ARG A 761 1.05 27.00 -1.07
N ARG A 762 1.41 25.82 -1.56
CA ARG A 762 2.74 25.52 -2.07
C ARG A 762 2.86 25.99 -3.51
N THR A 763 3.87 26.77 -3.84
CA THR A 763 4.07 27.23 -5.22
C THR A 763 4.69 26.11 -6.07
N PRO A 764 4.42 26.08 -7.39
CA PRO A 764 4.98 25.05 -8.27
C PRO A 764 6.48 25.23 -8.55
N ARG A 765 7.01 26.44 -8.31
CA ARG A 765 8.41 26.80 -8.61
C ARG A 765 9.13 27.02 -7.29
N PRO A 766 10.23 26.29 -7.02
CA PRO A 766 11.01 26.46 -5.78
C PRO A 766 11.53 27.89 -5.53
N SER A 767 11.59 28.74 -6.56
CA SER A 767 12.01 30.14 -6.46
C SER A 767 10.94 31.07 -5.91
N ASP A 768 9.67 30.68 -5.98
CA ASP A 768 8.55 31.54 -5.60
C ASP A 768 8.19 31.23 -4.13
N PRO A 769 8.05 32.24 -3.26
CA PRO A 769 7.72 32.00 -1.87
C PRO A 769 6.34 31.33 -1.76
N ASP A 770 6.24 30.34 -0.88
CA ASP A 770 4.96 29.75 -0.51
C ASP A 770 4.05 30.81 0.14
N GLU A 771 2.75 30.54 0.16
CA GLU A 771 1.78 31.46 0.75
C GLU A 771 1.00 30.79 1.88
N LEU A 772 0.82 31.51 2.99
CA LEU A 772 -0.07 31.14 4.08
C LEU A 772 -1.40 31.86 3.91
N TRP A 773 -2.44 31.11 3.58
CA TRP A 773 -3.79 31.62 3.40
C TRP A 773 -4.62 31.35 4.65
N THR A 774 -5.30 32.35 5.18
CA THR A 774 -6.15 32.20 6.36
C THR A 774 -7.61 32.37 6.01
N TYR A 775 -8.44 31.47 6.53
CA TYR A 775 -9.89 31.48 6.38
C TYR A 775 -10.56 31.52 7.75
N ARG A 776 -11.57 32.37 7.90
CA ARG A 776 -12.39 32.49 9.10
C ARG A 776 -13.85 32.34 8.72
N ARG A 777 -14.55 31.42 9.38
CA ARG A 777 -15.97 31.20 9.13
C ARG A 777 -16.78 32.38 9.67
N GLY A 778 -17.50 33.06 8.78
CA GLY A 778 -18.38 34.17 9.14
C GLY A 778 -19.55 33.74 10.03
N SER A 779 -20.14 34.67 10.79
CA SER A 779 -21.26 34.36 11.69
C SER A 779 -22.55 33.95 10.98
N GLY A 780 -22.74 34.34 9.72
CA GLY A 780 -23.87 33.95 8.85
C GLY A 780 -23.50 32.94 7.76
N GLU A 781 -22.26 32.46 7.76
CA GLU A 781 -21.77 31.50 6.76
C GLU A 781 -22.00 30.08 7.25
N ASP A 782 -22.76 29.30 6.49
CA ASP A 782 -22.95 27.89 6.83
C ASP A 782 -21.68 27.05 6.54
N THR A 783 -21.63 25.87 7.12
CA THR A 783 -20.48 24.96 6.98
C THR A 783 -20.20 24.58 5.53
N ALA A 784 -21.22 24.47 4.67
CA ALA A 784 -21.06 24.07 3.28
C ALA A 784 -20.46 25.20 2.43
N ALA A 785 -20.92 26.44 2.64
CA ALA A 785 -20.36 27.64 2.03
C ALA A 785 -18.89 27.83 2.44
N PHE A 786 -18.60 27.69 3.74
CA PHE A 786 -17.23 27.79 4.25
C PHE A 786 -16.32 26.70 3.66
N ALA A 787 -16.81 25.45 3.62
CA ALA A 787 -16.09 24.35 2.97
C ALA A 787 -15.85 24.64 1.48
N GLY A 788 -16.83 25.19 0.77
CA GLY A 788 -16.71 25.55 -0.64
C GLY A 788 -15.69 26.66 -0.94
N ARG A 789 -15.44 27.58 0.01
CA ARG A 789 -14.33 28.55 -0.07
C ARG A 789 -12.98 27.86 0.13
N VAL A 790 -12.84 27.09 1.21
CA VAL A 790 -11.58 26.41 1.54
C VAL A 790 -11.20 25.41 0.46
N VAL A 791 -12.09 24.47 0.10
CA VAL A 791 -11.84 23.44 -0.93
C VAL A 791 -11.48 24.06 -2.28
N GLY A 792 -12.21 25.12 -2.65
CA GLY A 792 -11.99 25.82 -3.93
C GLY A 792 -10.79 26.76 -3.93
N LEU A 793 -10.13 26.97 -2.79
CA LEU A 793 -9.11 28.01 -2.60
C LEU A 793 -9.61 29.39 -3.06
N ARG A 794 -10.79 29.82 -2.59
CA ARG A 794 -11.45 31.07 -2.99
C ARG A 794 -11.68 31.99 -1.81
N ASP A 795 -11.46 33.29 -2.04
CA ASP A 795 -11.76 34.36 -1.10
C ASP A 795 -11.16 34.14 0.31
N PRO A 796 -9.82 33.97 0.44
CA PRO A 796 -9.18 33.93 1.74
C PRO A 796 -9.34 35.28 2.47
N ASP A 797 -9.41 35.23 3.80
CA ASP A 797 -9.49 36.42 4.63
C ASP A 797 -8.14 37.13 4.79
N ASP A 798 -7.04 36.38 4.67
CA ASP A 798 -5.67 36.92 4.66
C ASP A 798 -4.73 36.03 3.82
N VAL A 799 -3.71 36.63 3.22
CA VAL A 799 -2.69 35.96 2.40
C VAL A 799 -1.33 36.54 2.71
N LEU A 800 -0.40 35.68 3.14
CA LEU A 800 0.97 36.04 3.46
C LEU A 800 1.97 35.19 2.67
N ALA A 801 2.70 35.79 1.74
CA ALA A 801 3.82 35.13 1.06
C ALA A 801 5.07 35.13 1.95
N SER A 802 5.69 33.97 2.15
CA SER A 802 6.88 33.81 2.99
C SER A 802 7.65 32.55 2.63
N THR A 803 8.97 32.54 2.86
CA THR A 803 9.77 31.30 2.82
C THR A 803 9.67 30.49 4.11
N GLU A 804 9.02 31.04 5.14
CA GLU A 804 8.87 30.44 6.47
C GLU A 804 7.40 30.11 6.81
N VAL A 805 6.58 29.81 5.80
CA VAL A 805 5.14 29.52 6.00
C VAL A 805 4.88 28.42 7.02
N ASP A 806 5.73 27.40 7.08
CA ASP A 806 5.61 26.28 8.02
C ASP A 806 5.80 26.73 9.48
N ALA A 807 6.79 27.60 9.73
CA ALA A 807 7.04 28.18 11.05
C ALA A 807 5.92 29.15 11.47
N LEU A 808 5.41 29.95 10.52
CA LEU A 808 4.29 30.84 10.75
C LEU A 808 3.01 30.08 11.09
N ALA A 809 2.70 29.01 10.34
CA ALA A 809 1.57 28.14 10.62
C ALA A 809 1.72 27.42 11.97
N GLY A 810 2.92 26.94 12.30
CA GLY A 810 3.23 26.33 13.60
C GLY A 810 3.02 27.31 14.76
N THR A 811 3.43 28.57 14.58
CA THR A 811 3.22 29.63 15.58
C THR A 811 1.72 29.91 15.77
N ALA A 812 0.96 30.04 14.68
CA ALA A 812 -0.48 30.29 14.72
C ALA A 812 -1.29 29.16 15.40
N ALA A 813 -0.76 27.93 15.36
CA ALA A 813 -1.35 26.73 15.93
C ALA A 813 -0.84 26.40 17.35
N SER A 814 0.20 27.07 17.85
CA SER A 814 0.82 26.78 19.15
C SER A 814 -0.13 27.05 20.33
N GLY A 815 -0.17 26.12 21.30
CA GLY A 815 -1.02 26.20 22.48
C GLY A 815 -2.53 26.03 22.24
N ARG A 816 -2.95 25.63 21.03
CA ARG A 816 -4.36 25.49 20.63
C ARG A 816 -4.75 24.01 20.46
N SER A 817 -6.06 23.75 20.37
CA SER A 817 -6.56 22.46 19.86
C SER A 817 -6.58 22.48 18.33
N VAL A 818 -5.92 21.49 17.72
CA VAL A 818 -5.56 21.54 16.29
C VAL A 818 -5.95 20.30 15.51
N PHE A 819 -6.21 20.51 14.22
CA PHE A 819 -6.24 19.45 13.20
C PHE A 819 -5.24 19.79 12.09
N LEU A 820 -4.15 19.03 12.00
CA LEU A 820 -3.13 19.21 10.97
C LEU A 820 -3.32 18.14 9.89
N ALA A 821 -3.27 18.54 8.63
CA ALA A 821 -3.22 17.61 7.50
C ALA A 821 -2.13 18.08 6.54
N LEU A 822 -1.02 17.35 6.49
CA LEU A 822 0.22 17.78 5.86
C LEU A 822 0.74 16.73 4.87
N VAL A 823 1.48 17.15 3.85
CA VAL A 823 2.31 16.21 3.08
C VAL A 823 3.61 15.96 3.81
N ASP A 824 4.34 17.02 4.16
CA ASP A 824 5.56 16.95 4.98
C ASP A 824 5.28 17.39 6.42
N GLY A 825 5.86 16.71 7.40
CA GLY A 825 5.68 16.99 8.83
C GLY A 825 6.37 18.25 9.37
N GLU A 826 6.57 19.29 8.54
CA GLU A 826 7.38 20.47 8.86
C GLU A 826 6.72 21.45 9.85
N VAL A 827 5.39 21.45 9.95
CA VAL A 827 4.66 22.34 10.88
C VAL A 827 4.73 21.78 12.31
N ALA A 828 5.52 22.39 13.18
CA ALA A 828 5.68 21.99 14.58
C ALA A 828 5.04 22.99 15.58
N PRO A 829 3.75 22.84 15.92
CA PRO A 829 3.09 23.72 16.88
C PRO A 829 3.45 23.34 18.33
N ALA A 830 4.08 24.26 19.06
CA ALA A 830 4.49 24.02 20.44
C ALA A 830 3.29 23.99 21.38
N GLY A 831 3.20 22.97 22.25
CA GLY A 831 2.15 22.85 23.26
C GLY A 831 0.73 22.70 22.73
N ALA A 832 0.56 22.38 21.43
CA ALA A 832 -0.74 22.11 20.85
C ALA A 832 -1.28 20.73 21.28
N SER A 833 -2.60 20.58 21.25
CA SER A 833 -3.29 19.30 21.46
C SER A 833 -4.17 18.97 20.26
N GLY A 834 -4.51 17.70 20.05
CA GLY A 834 -5.34 17.28 18.92
C GLY A 834 -4.63 16.27 18.04
N SER A 835 -4.78 16.40 16.73
CA SER A 835 -4.44 15.33 15.77
C SER A 835 -3.72 15.84 14.53
N VAL A 836 -2.89 14.98 13.95
CA VAL A 836 -2.13 15.24 12.74
C VAL A 836 -2.20 14.05 11.78
N TYR A 837 -2.61 14.30 10.54
CA TYR A 837 -2.25 13.46 9.41
C TYR A 837 -1.02 14.05 8.72
N ARG A 838 -0.01 13.23 8.47
CA ARG A 838 1.17 13.61 7.68
C ARG A 838 1.68 12.43 6.85
N LEU A 839 1.93 12.64 5.56
CA LEU A 839 2.43 11.56 4.69
C LEU A 839 3.89 11.26 4.99
N LEU A 840 4.73 12.29 4.98
CA LEU A 840 6.17 12.21 5.23
C LEU A 840 6.50 12.72 6.64
N PRO A 841 7.39 12.03 7.37
CA PRO A 841 7.76 12.41 8.74
C PRO A 841 8.45 13.77 8.80
N GLY A 842 8.39 14.40 9.97
CA GLY A 842 9.05 15.66 10.23
C GLY A 842 8.91 16.11 11.69
N PRO A 843 9.32 17.35 12.01
CA PRO A 843 9.26 17.93 13.34
C PRO A 843 7.93 17.77 14.09
N VAL A 844 6.78 17.76 13.39
CA VAL A 844 5.44 17.59 13.98
C VAL A 844 5.29 16.30 14.80
N ASP A 845 6.07 15.27 14.49
CA ASP A 845 6.03 13.98 15.20
C ASP A 845 6.47 14.11 16.67
N GLY A 846 7.27 15.14 16.98
CA GLY A 846 7.70 15.47 18.34
C GLY A 846 6.71 16.31 19.15
N CYS A 847 5.62 16.79 18.55
CA CYS A 847 4.68 17.71 19.20
C CYS A 847 3.65 17.03 20.12
N GLY A 848 3.63 15.69 20.20
CA GLY A 848 2.69 14.95 21.04
C GLY A 848 1.25 14.90 20.50
N LEU A 849 1.05 15.23 19.22
CA LEU A 849 -0.25 15.13 18.55
C LEU A 849 -0.61 13.67 18.22
N GLU A 850 -1.90 13.36 18.20
CA GLU A 850 -2.39 12.06 17.75
C GLU A 850 -2.11 11.87 16.25
N GLN A 851 -1.24 10.90 15.93
CA GLN A 851 -0.89 10.55 14.57
C GLN A 851 -2.01 9.75 13.89
N LEU A 852 -2.56 10.32 12.82
CA LEU A 852 -3.60 9.76 11.98
C LEU A 852 -3.02 9.21 10.68
N ALA A 853 -3.55 8.10 10.19
CA ALA A 853 -3.37 7.62 8.83
C ALA A 853 -4.47 8.18 7.89
N ALA A 854 -4.25 8.08 6.57
CA ALA A 854 -5.25 8.49 5.59
C ALA A 854 -6.59 7.74 5.76
N GLY A 855 -6.53 6.46 6.16
CA GLY A 855 -7.71 5.66 6.49
C GLY A 855 -8.48 6.15 7.71
N ASP A 856 -7.83 6.84 8.66
CA ASP A 856 -8.46 7.38 9.87
C ASP A 856 -9.31 8.61 9.56
N LEU A 857 -8.87 9.45 8.61
CA LEU A 857 -9.68 10.55 8.06
C LEU A 857 -10.97 10.02 7.43
N VAL A 858 -10.89 8.91 6.67
CA VAL A 858 -12.08 8.26 6.11
C VAL A 858 -12.95 7.65 7.22
N ALA A 859 -12.31 7.06 8.23
CA ALA A 859 -12.99 6.39 9.32
C ALA A 859 -13.83 7.34 10.20
N ALA A 860 -13.45 8.61 10.29
CA ALA A 860 -14.20 9.63 11.02
C ALA A 860 -15.60 9.89 10.44
N LEU A 861 -15.87 9.46 9.21
CA LEU A 861 -17.19 9.54 8.58
C LEU A 861 -18.16 8.42 9.01
N GLY A 862 -17.82 7.61 10.01
CA GLY A 862 -18.73 6.57 10.54
C GLY A 862 -18.75 5.28 9.73
#